data_AF-A0A7C0VR12-F1
#
_entry.id   AF-A0A7C0VR12-F1
#
_cell.length_a   1.000
_cell.length_b   1.000
_cell.length_c   1.000
_cell.angle_alpha   90.00
_cell.angle_beta   90.00
_cell.angle_gamma   90.00
#
_symmetry.space_group_name_H-M   'P 1'
#
loop_
_entity.id
_entity.type
_entity.pdbx_description
1 polymer ?
#
loop_
_entity_poly.entity_id
_entity_poly.type
_entity_poly.pdbx_seq_one_letter_code
_entity_poly.pdbx_strand_id
1 'polypeptide(L)'
;CTVCHITSYGKEKTVEMSRDWENRSLGTNGMYNENIVRESNPAPIQVWWNRKSKIVDLADPVAIGSDGTVVLAEPVGSISDNDSRIYAARRHLGRQPWNGTHLLPFKVMTVKKTDNMTQAIFDATGETYDPIQYVNTSRYMGIFHGVAPKEDALTCSDCHSDHKLDFEALGYDNIEKDASGKLTRATRPGDDTNLATLEGFSHASFISEYTGAETCLSCHRKEGEDFKTSIHYTWMGTATNVTGKEGTETGKRVGVNDFCVAITSNEALCGKCHAGYGLPEHDFSVEKIDCLICHAPDYKKTATGPDPSVDATAAAKNVTLPTREMCLRCHATAGGGDNNKRGDVELGMKSDLELATDNLGYGQGDLDTVMGTTDVPKTLDVHMNLDMKCQDCHTFEDHHVSGRGMDLRIDDTNTTVSCENCHGSKPHLSGSLEDSLNNMHTDRLACTVCHITSYGKEKTVEMSRDWENRSLGTNGMHNENIVRESNPAPIQVWWNRKSKIVDLADPVAIGSDGAVMLAEPVGSISDPDSRIYAARLHLGRQPWDGTYMLPFQVMTVKKTDDMTQAIFNATGKIYDPVQYVNTERYMGIFHGVAPKEDALKCIDCHDRSHHKLDFEALGYNVTKDASGNLISATIPGSIAPNLATFAEGAAGPGTGEAVSVNISSWTLPSAGTRCTPISATVNIANTGTETNWFAVSISGTQSTTGYPIVSTGTVRLDAGESISVPVRVAVPCSADTGSCTLTPAVYKLDDYPSGNPQAIGSGKSVTIS
;
A
#
# COMPACT_ATOMS: atom_id res chain seq x y z
N CYS A 1 7.40 -26.78 2.75
CA CYS A 1 8.53 -26.02 3.33
C CYS A 1 9.79 -26.87 3.46
N THR A 2 9.83 -27.89 4.33
CA THR A 2 11.06 -28.68 4.55
C THR A 2 11.55 -29.38 3.29
N VAL A 3 10.66 -29.99 2.50
CA VAL A 3 10.99 -30.60 1.21
C VAL A 3 11.64 -29.60 0.25
N CYS A 4 11.06 -28.42 0.10
CA CYS A 4 11.55 -27.42 -0.85
C CYS A 4 12.84 -26.74 -0.38
N HIS A 5 12.99 -26.48 0.92
CA HIS A 5 14.06 -25.64 1.43
C HIS A 5 15.24 -26.40 2.06
N ILE A 6 15.14 -27.72 2.21
CA ILE A 6 16.22 -28.54 2.73
C ILE A 6 16.63 -29.50 1.60
N THR A 7 17.52 -29.04 0.73
CA THR A 7 17.97 -29.80 -0.44
C THR A 7 19.04 -30.85 -0.12
N SER A 8 19.75 -30.67 1.00
CA SER A 8 20.72 -31.63 1.54
C SER A 8 20.91 -31.46 3.04
N TYR A 9 21.46 -32.49 3.69
CA TYR A 9 21.84 -32.44 5.11
C TYR A 9 23.27 -32.94 5.31
N GLY A 10 23.90 -32.63 6.46
CA GLY A 10 25.32 -32.95 6.67
C GLY A 10 26.26 -32.10 5.81
N LYS A 11 25.92 -30.83 5.58
CA LYS A 11 26.58 -29.91 4.63
C LYS A 11 28.10 -29.76 4.88
N GLU A 12 28.54 -29.83 6.13
CA GLU A 12 29.96 -29.66 6.48
C GLU A 12 30.68 -30.96 6.85
N LYS A 13 29.95 -32.03 7.17
CA LYS A 13 30.52 -33.28 7.71
C LYS A 13 29.72 -34.49 7.28
N THR A 14 30.43 -35.61 7.12
CA THR A 14 29.79 -36.87 6.77
C THR A 14 28.84 -37.38 7.85
N VAL A 15 27.68 -37.86 7.40
CA VAL A 15 26.61 -38.37 8.23
C VAL A 15 26.63 -39.89 8.17
N GLU A 16 26.54 -40.55 9.33
CA GLU A 16 26.38 -42.00 9.40
C GLU A 16 25.05 -42.41 8.77
N MET A 17 25.08 -43.23 7.73
CA MET A 17 23.91 -43.73 7.01
C MET A 17 23.51 -45.13 7.44
N SER A 18 24.50 -45.95 7.81
CA SER A 18 24.23 -47.26 8.38
C SER A 18 25.22 -47.65 9.48
N ARG A 19 24.77 -48.59 10.33
CA ARG A 19 25.60 -49.21 11.37
C ARG A 19 25.34 -50.70 11.48
N ASP A 20 26.37 -51.49 11.18
CA ASP A 20 26.33 -52.95 11.24
C ASP A 20 27.10 -53.46 12.46
N TRP A 21 26.35 -54.04 13.40
CA TRP A 21 26.91 -54.65 14.60
C TRP A 21 27.27 -56.11 14.42
N GLU A 22 26.96 -56.80 13.32
CA GLU A 22 27.42 -58.17 13.06
C GLU A 22 28.85 -58.15 12.53
N ASN A 23 29.09 -57.33 11.51
CA ASN A 23 30.37 -57.26 10.81
C ASN A 23 31.27 -56.20 11.47
N ARG A 24 32.13 -56.64 12.40
CA ARG A 24 33.03 -55.77 13.17
C ARG A 24 34.48 -56.03 12.80
N SER A 25 35.35 -55.03 13.02
CA SER A 25 36.79 -55.13 12.73
C SER A 25 37.64 -54.48 13.81
N LEU A 26 38.82 -55.03 14.09
CA LEU A 26 39.76 -54.49 15.08
C LEU A 26 40.38 -53.18 14.57
N GLY A 27 40.15 -52.09 15.29
CA GLY A 27 40.72 -50.77 14.98
C GLY A 27 42.15 -50.59 15.47
N THR A 28 42.80 -49.53 15.01
CA THR A 28 44.18 -49.16 15.37
C THR A 28 44.37 -48.77 16.84
N ASN A 29 43.27 -48.47 17.54
CA ASN A 29 43.24 -48.19 18.98
C ASN A 29 43.07 -49.47 19.84
N GLY A 30 43.11 -50.65 19.23
CA GLY A 30 42.93 -51.93 19.94
C GLY A 30 41.48 -52.24 20.33
N MET A 31 40.49 -51.49 19.82
CA MET A 31 39.06 -51.76 20.01
C MET A 31 38.41 -52.20 18.71
N TYR A 32 37.49 -53.14 18.81
CA TYR A 32 36.60 -53.54 17.72
C TYR A 32 35.61 -52.42 17.40
N ASN A 33 35.48 -52.10 16.12
CA ASN A 33 34.55 -51.11 15.61
C ASN A 33 33.49 -51.80 14.76
N GLU A 34 32.25 -51.41 15.01
CA GLU A 34 31.11 -51.61 14.12
C GLU A 34 31.41 -51.08 12.71
N ASN A 35 30.88 -51.75 11.69
CA ASN A 35 30.99 -51.25 10.33
C ASN A 35 29.97 -50.12 10.13
N ILE A 36 30.48 -48.93 9.78
CA ILE A 36 29.66 -47.73 9.60
C ILE A 36 29.86 -47.20 8.18
N VAL A 37 28.75 -47.05 7.45
CA VAL A 37 28.74 -46.31 6.18
C VAL A 37 28.40 -44.86 6.47
N ARG A 38 29.19 -43.93 5.93
CA ARG A 38 28.94 -42.49 6.04
C ARG A 38 28.85 -41.86 4.66
N GLU A 39 28.03 -40.83 4.55
CA GLU A 39 27.82 -40.10 3.31
C GLU A 39 28.04 -38.60 3.51
N SER A 40 28.57 -37.94 2.49
CA SER A 40 28.82 -36.50 2.45
C SER A 40 27.64 -35.81 1.77
N ASN A 41 27.06 -34.80 2.42
CA ASN A 41 25.99 -33.98 1.85
C ASN A 41 24.80 -34.75 1.24
N PRO A 42 24.27 -35.80 1.89
CA PRO A 42 23.15 -36.59 1.36
C PRO A 42 21.89 -35.74 1.11
N ALA A 43 21.15 -36.11 0.06
CA ALA A 43 19.80 -35.61 -0.18
C ALA A 43 18.80 -36.26 0.78
N PRO A 44 17.80 -35.51 1.30
CA PRO A 44 16.73 -36.11 2.09
C PRO A 44 15.81 -36.96 1.22
N ILE A 45 15.23 -37.99 1.83
CA ILE A 45 14.09 -38.72 1.26
C ILE A 45 12.79 -38.00 1.60
N GLN A 46 11.73 -38.27 0.83
CA GLN A 46 10.41 -37.68 1.04
C GLN A 46 9.43 -38.73 1.55
N VAL A 47 8.67 -38.36 2.60
CA VAL A 47 7.72 -39.26 3.25
C VAL A 47 6.43 -38.53 3.59
N TRP A 48 5.30 -39.21 3.52
CA TRP A 48 4.03 -38.71 4.05
C TRP A 48 4.05 -38.74 5.58
N TRP A 49 3.61 -37.65 6.21
CA TRP A 49 3.52 -37.56 7.65
C TRP A 49 2.35 -36.65 8.09
N ASN A 50 1.42 -37.21 8.86
CA ASN A 50 0.29 -36.51 9.50
C ASN A 50 0.59 -36.11 10.96
N ARG A 51 1.88 -36.00 11.30
CA ARG A 51 2.38 -35.72 12.67
C ARG A 51 2.22 -36.88 13.66
N LYS A 52 1.82 -38.07 13.22
CA LYS A 52 1.86 -39.32 14.02
C LYS A 52 2.96 -40.24 13.50
N SER A 53 3.54 -41.04 14.39
CA SER A 53 4.60 -41.99 14.05
C SER A 53 4.40 -43.28 14.82
N LYS A 54 4.77 -44.42 14.22
CA LYS A 54 4.94 -45.68 14.93
C LYS A 54 6.37 -45.74 15.44
N ILE A 55 6.56 -46.12 16.70
CA ILE A 55 7.87 -46.25 17.34
C ILE A 55 7.90 -47.61 18.04
N VAL A 56 9.00 -48.33 17.88
CA VAL A 56 9.27 -49.60 18.54
C VAL A 56 10.01 -49.33 19.84
N ASP A 57 9.42 -49.76 20.96
CA ASP A 57 10.09 -49.82 22.25
C ASP A 57 10.81 -51.16 22.44
N LEU A 58 11.76 -51.21 23.38
CA LEU A 58 12.61 -52.39 23.57
C LEU A 58 11.83 -53.67 23.89
N ALA A 59 10.70 -53.55 24.57
CA ALA A 59 9.86 -54.68 24.96
C ALA A 59 8.91 -55.14 23.85
N ASP A 60 8.81 -54.41 22.74
CA ASP A 60 7.86 -54.71 21.68
C ASP A 60 8.36 -55.89 20.83
N PRO A 61 7.49 -56.84 20.48
CA PRO A 61 7.80 -57.80 19.45
C PRO A 61 7.92 -57.08 18.10
N VAL A 62 8.95 -57.43 17.33
CA VAL A 62 9.22 -56.84 16.02
C VAL A 62 8.94 -57.83 14.91
N ALA A 63 8.38 -57.32 13.80
CA ALA A 63 8.14 -58.07 12.59
C ALA A 63 9.09 -57.62 11.47
N ILE A 64 9.55 -58.58 10.66
CA ILE A 64 10.32 -58.30 9.46
C ILE A 64 9.37 -57.83 8.35
N GLY A 65 9.62 -56.64 7.81
CA GLY A 65 8.90 -56.11 6.64
C GLY A 65 9.23 -56.88 5.36
N SER A 66 8.50 -56.60 4.28
CA SER A 66 8.68 -57.27 2.99
C SER A 66 10.08 -57.05 2.37
N ASP A 67 10.79 -56.00 2.78
CA ASP A 67 12.17 -55.70 2.38
C ASP A 67 13.23 -56.39 3.28
N GLY A 68 12.81 -57.29 4.17
CA GLY A 68 13.70 -57.99 5.10
C GLY A 68 14.15 -57.14 6.28
N THR A 69 13.51 -55.98 6.54
CA THR A 69 13.94 -55.01 7.55
C THR A 69 12.88 -54.79 8.62
N VAL A 70 13.31 -54.65 9.88
CA VAL A 70 12.47 -54.18 11.00
C VAL A 70 12.50 -52.66 11.04
N VAL A 71 11.34 -51.99 10.97
CA VAL A 71 11.24 -50.52 11.03
C VAL A 71 11.03 -50.06 12.47
N LEU A 72 12.02 -49.39 13.04
CA LEU A 72 12.03 -48.95 14.45
C LEU A 72 11.22 -47.66 14.68
N ALA A 73 11.17 -46.81 13.67
CA ALA A 73 10.41 -45.57 13.70
C ALA A 73 9.92 -45.25 12.30
N GLU A 74 8.60 -45.18 12.11
CA GLU A 74 7.93 -45.01 10.83
C GLU A 74 6.97 -43.80 10.88
N PRO A 75 7.01 -42.88 9.91
CA PRO A 75 6.01 -41.82 9.81
C PRO A 75 4.66 -42.41 9.38
N VAL A 76 3.57 -41.95 9.97
CA VAL A 76 2.21 -42.30 9.54
C VAL A 76 1.70 -41.23 8.58
N GLY A 77 1.19 -41.65 7.43
CA GLY A 77 0.53 -40.78 6.46
C GLY A 77 0.41 -41.43 5.09
N SER A 78 -0.39 -40.83 4.21
CA SER A 78 -0.54 -41.24 2.82
C SER A 78 -0.99 -40.07 1.96
N ILE A 79 -0.97 -40.27 0.63
CA ILE A 79 -1.52 -39.32 -0.34
C ILE A 79 -3.04 -39.10 -0.18
N SER A 80 -3.74 -40.06 0.42
CA SER A 80 -5.20 -40.04 0.65
C SER A 80 -5.61 -39.48 2.02
N ASP A 81 -4.64 -39.11 2.86
CA ASP A 81 -4.88 -38.57 4.20
C ASP A 81 -4.84 -37.04 4.16
N ASN A 82 -5.98 -36.39 4.39
CA ASN A 82 -6.11 -34.93 4.35
C ASN A 82 -5.25 -34.19 5.40
N ASP A 83 -4.86 -34.87 6.48
CA ASP A 83 -3.97 -34.31 7.51
C ASP A 83 -2.48 -34.51 7.18
N SER A 84 -2.16 -35.30 6.15
CA SER A 84 -0.79 -35.60 5.74
C SER A 84 -0.19 -34.52 4.84
N ARG A 85 1.12 -34.30 5.01
CA ARG A 85 1.95 -33.57 4.04
C ARG A 85 3.23 -34.37 3.76
N ILE A 86 3.89 -34.06 2.65
CA ILE A 86 5.21 -34.62 2.35
C ILE A 86 6.27 -33.86 3.16
N TYR A 87 7.13 -34.58 3.87
CA TYR A 87 8.22 -34.05 4.68
C TYR A 87 9.58 -34.60 4.22
N ALA A 88 10.62 -33.77 4.35
CA ALA A 88 12.00 -34.21 4.23
C ALA A 88 12.40 -35.06 5.45
N ALA A 89 12.94 -36.23 5.19
CA ALA A 89 13.42 -37.16 6.20
C ALA A 89 14.73 -37.81 5.76
N ARG A 90 15.35 -38.55 6.68
CA ARG A 90 16.42 -39.51 6.38
C ARG A 90 16.04 -40.88 6.91
N ARG A 91 16.44 -41.92 6.20
CA ARG A 91 16.37 -43.31 6.66
C ARG A 91 17.77 -43.76 7.10
N HIS A 92 17.92 -44.14 8.35
CA HIS A 92 19.15 -44.76 8.88
C HIS A 92 18.95 -46.28 8.91
N LEU A 93 19.94 -47.03 8.44
CA LEU A 93 19.92 -48.49 8.41
C LEU A 93 20.79 -49.07 9.52
N GLY A 94 20.42 -50.23 10.04
CA GLY A 94 21.20 -50.91 11.05
C GLY A 94 21.15 -52.43 10.88
N ARG A 95 22.13 -53.12 11.46
CA ARG A 95 22.10 -54.57 11.62
C ARG A 95 22.37 -54.91 13.07
N GLN A 96 21.38 -55.50 13.73
CA GLN A 96 21.30 -55.58 15.20
C GLN A 96 20.98 -57.00 15.67
N PRO A 97 21.47 -57.41 16.86
CA PRO A 97 21.17 -58.72 17.41
C PRO A 97 19.69 -58.83 17.77
N TRP A 98 19.10 -59.98 17.52
CA TRP A 98 17.71 -60.27 17.83
C TRP A 98 17.51 -61.76 18.15
N ASN A 99 16.38 -62.13 18.74
CA ASN A 99 16.05 -63.53 19.07
C ASN A 99 14.93 -64.12 18.20
N GLY A 100 14.63 -63.50 17.06
CA GLY A 100 13.51 -63.87 16.18
C GLY A 100 12.17 -63.24 16.57
N THR A 101 12.08 -62.58 17.73
CA THR A 101 10.86 -61.85 18.14
C THR A 101 11.18 -60.45 18.67
N HIS A 102 12.29 -60.26 19.39
CA HIS A 102 12.68 -58.97 19.99
C HIS A 102 14.12 -58.62 19.61
N LEU A 103 14.40 -57.32 19.56
CA LEU A 103 15.78 -56.80 19.47
C LEU A 103 16.46 -56.96 20.84
N LEU A 104 17.73 -57.36 20.82
CA LEU A 104 18.47 -57.65 22.03
C LEU A 104 19.34 -56.44 22.43
N PRO A 105 19.19 -55.90 23.65
CA PRO A 105 20.10 -54.86 24.14
C PRO A 105 21.45 -55.49 24.51
N PHE A 106 22.53 -54.75 24.35
CA PHE A 106 23.88 -55.22 24.65
C PHE A 106 24.78 -54.10 25.18
N LYS A 107 25.79 -54.47 25.98
CA LYS A 107 26.82 -53.51 26.42
C LYS A 107 27.83 -53.25 25.31
N VAL A 108 27.72 -52.08 24.67
CA VAL A 108 28.62 -51.62 23.59
C VAL A 108 30.10 -51.77 23.94
N MET A 109 30.52 -51.35 25.14
CA MET A 109 31.93 -51.41 25.51
C MET A 109 32.47 -52.83 25.69
N THR A 110 31.62 -53.80 26.04
CA THR A 110 32.00 -55.22 26.08
C THR A 110 32.30 -55.71 24.67
N VAL A 111 31.41 -55.44 23.70
CA VAL A 111 31.61 -55.77 22.28
C VAL A 111 32.90 -55.14 21.76
N LYS A 112 33.09 -53.83 22.00
CA LYS A 112 34.28 -53.10 21.49
C LYS A 112 35.60 -53.63 22.06
N LYS A 113 35.63 -54.17 23.27
CA LYS A 113 36.87 -54.68 23.89
C LYS A 113 37.18 -56.13 23.55
N THR A 114 36.15 -56.94 23.30
CA THR A 114 36.28 -58.41 23.30
C THR A 114 35.81 -59.08 22.02
N ASP A 115 35.13 -58.35 21.14
CA ASP A 115 34.38 -58.89 19.98
C ASP A 115 33.33 -59.95 20.33
N ASN A 116 32.96 -60.06 21.61
CA ASN A 116 32.03 -61.08 22.09
C ASN A 116 30.64 -60.48 22.31
N MET A 117 29.78 -60.62 21.31
CA MET A 117 28.39 -60.15 21.40
C MET A 117 27.55 -60.96 22.40
N THR A 118 27.80 -62.26 22.55
CA THR A 118 27.06 -63.10 23.51
C THR A 118 27.30 -62.64 24.95
N GLN A 119 28.56 -62.34 25.30
CA GLN A 119 28.90 -61.76 26.59
C GLN A 119 28.29 -60.37 26.77
N ALA A 120 28.28 -59.54 25.71
CA ALA A 120 27.74 -58.19 25.81
C ALA A 120 26.21 -58.17 26.01
N ILE A 121 25.48 -59.12 25.43
CA ILE A 121 24.04 -59.31 25.68
C ILE A 121 23.85 -59.81 27.11
N PHE A 122 24.59 -60.84 27.54
CA PHE A 122 24.53 -61.35 28.92
C PHE A 122 24.81 -60.25 29.95
N ASP A 123 25.82 -59.41 29.72
CA ASP A 123 26.13 -58.30 30.61
C ASP A 123 24.99 -57.27 30.72
N ALA A 124 24.12 -57.18 29.71
CA ALA A 124 23.00 -56.25 29.64
C ALA A 124 21.68 -56.85 30.16
N THR A 125 21.43 -58.13 29.87
CA THR A 125 20.13 -58.78 30.13
C THR A 125 20.19 -59.91 31.16
N GLY A 126 21.37 -60.49 31.40
CA GLY A 126 21.54 -61.74 32.16
C GLY A 126 21.24 -63.00 31.35
N GLU A 127 20.94 -62.88 30.05
CA GLU A 127 20.58 -64.00 29.17
C GLU A 127 21.69 -64.32 28.17
N THR A 128 21.83 -65.60 27.82
CA THR A 128 22.85 -66.07 26.88
C THR A 128 22.21 -66.56 25.59
N TYR A 129 22.74 -66.10 24.45
CA TYR A 129 22.30 -66.46 23.11
C TYR A 129 23.51 -66.93 22.29
N ASP A 130 23.48 -68.16 21.78
CA ASP A 130 24.53 -68.75 20.94
C ASP A 130 23.94 -69.85 20.03
N PRO A 131 23.98 -69.72 18.69
CA PRO A 131 24.49 -68.58 17.93
C PRO A 131 23.56 -67.35 18.04
N ILE A 132 24.13 -66.16 17.98
CA ILE A 132 23.35 -64.91 17.91
C ILE A 132 22.80 -64.73 16.49
N GLN A 133 21.52 -64.39 16.39
CA GLN A 133 20.92 -63.98 15.13
C GLN A 133 21.00 -62.45 14.99
N TYR A 134 21.06 -61.98 13.75
CA TYR A 134 21.01 -60.55 13.42
C TYR A 134 19.91 -60.25 12.42
N VAL A 135 19.31 -59.07 12.56
CA VAL A 135 18.27 -58.58 11.66
C VAL A 135 18.62 -57.20 11.14
N ASN A 136 18.23 -56.92 9.90
CA ASN A 136 18.30 -55.58 9.36
C ASN A 136 17.22 -54.73 10.02
N THR A 137 17.57 -53.49 10.34
CA THR A 137 16.69 -52.52 10.98
C THR A 137 16.76 -51.21 10.20
N SER A 138 15.69 -50.42 10.27
CA SER A 138 15.71 -49.06 9.73
C SER A 138 14.91 -48.11 10.59
N ARG A 139 15.25 -46.82 10.54
CA ARG A 139 14.47 -45.78 11.22
C ARG A 139 14.41 -44.52 10.38
N TYR A 140 13.24 -43.89 10.36
CA TYR A 140 13.04 -42.59 9.76
C TYR A 140 13.28 -41.49 10.79
N MET A 141 13.94 -40.41 10.36
CA MET A 141 14.18 -39.22 11.17
C MET A 141 13.82 -37.99 10.34
N GLY A 142 12.90 -37.17 10.83
CA GLY A 142 12.51 -35.93 10.16
C GLY A 142 13.66 -34.92 10.16
N ILE A 143 13.77 -34.14 9.09
CA ILE A 143 14.78 -33.09 8.94
C ILE A 143 14.07 -31.74 8.91
N PHE A 144 14.35 -30.91 9.92
CA PHE A 144 13.69 -29.61 10.12
C PHE A 144 14.66 -28.43 10.15
N HIS A 145 15.97 -28.70 10.12
CA HIS A 145 17.03 -27.70 10.18
C HIS A 145 17.94 -27.80 8.95
N GLY A 146 18.73 -26.75 8.72
CA GLY A 146 19.61 -26.66 7.55
C GLY A 146 18.93 -26.08 6.31
N VAL A 147 17.89 -25.27 6.51
CA VAL A 147 17.21 -24.47 5.47
C VAL A 147 18.24 -23.74 4.62
N ALA A 148 18.17 -23.96 3.31
CA ALA A 148 19.03 -23.30 2.33
C ALA A 148 18.55 -21.86 2.07
N PRO A 149 19.42 -20.98 1.53
CA PRO A 149 19.01 -19.73 0.92
C PRO A 149 17.87 -19.91 -0.08
N LYS A 150 17.05 -18.88 -0.30
CA LYS A 150 15.83 -19.00 -1.13
C LYS A 150 16.14 -19.37 -2.59
N GLU A 151 17.29 -18.92 -3.08
CA GLU A 151 17.83 -19.20 -4.41
C GLU A 151 18.21 -20.67 -4.61
N ASP A 152 18.45 -21.41 -3.53
CA ASP A 152 18.78 -22.84 -3.54
C ASP A 152 17.57 -23.73 -3.23
N ALA A 153 16.38 -23.15 -3.05
CA ALA A 153 15.16 -23.91 -2.82
C ALA A 153 14.79 -24.70 -4.08
N LEU A 154 14.21 -25.89 -3.90
CA LEU A 154 13.65 -26.66 -5.00
C LEU A 154 12.62 -25.81 -5.74
N THR A 155 12.79 -25.75 -7.04
CA THR A 155 11.93 -25.10 -8.01
C THR A 155 10.94 -26.10 -8.60
N CYS A 156 10.08 -25.61 -9.49
CA CYS A 156 9.13 -26.46 -10.21
C CYS A 156 9.85 -27.57 -11.00
N SER A 157 10.98 -27.26 -11.66
CA SER A 157 11.70 -28.23 -12.49
C SER A 157 12.33 -29.34 -11.65
N ASP A 158 12.75 -29.05 -10.43
CA ASP A 158 13.37 -30.04 -9.54
C ASP A 158 12.43 -31.24 -9.28
N CYS A 159 11.14 -30.98 -9.09
CA CYS A 159 10.17 -32.05 -8.81
C CYS A 159 9.52 -32.59 -10.10
N HIS A 160 9.19 -31.70 -11.04
CA HIS A 160 8.39 -32.06 -12.21
C HIS A 160 9.22 -32.43 -13.44
N SER A 161 10.46 -31.97 -13.58
CA SER A 161 11.32 -32.25 -14.74
C SER A 161 12.51 -33.14 -14.42
N ASP A 162 13.10 -32.93 -13.24
CA ASP A 162 14.27 -33.66 -12.72
C ASP A 162 13.87 -34.78 -11.76
N HIS A 163 12.57 -34.89 -11.47
CA HIS A 163 11.93 -35.96 -10.71
C HIS A 163 12.62 -36.28 -9.38
N LYS A 164 13.03 -35.24 -8.64
CA LYS A 164 13.60 -35.38 -7.28
C LYS A 164 12.61 -35.93 -6.24
N LEU A 165 11.32 -36.00 -6.59
CA LEU A 165 10.30 -36.72 -5.84
C LEU A 165 10.10 -38.12 -6.43
N ASP A 166 10.13 -39.13 -5.56
CA ASP A 166 9.76 -40.49 -5.94
C ASP A 166 8.23 -40.64 -5.89
N PHE A 167 7.57 -40.27 -6.99
CA PHE A 167 6.11 -40.34 -7.12
C PHE A 167 5.56 -41.76 -6.89
N GLU A 168 6.29 -42.78 -7.33
CA GLU A 168 5.90 -44.18 -7.15
C GLU A 168 5.93 -44.56 -5.66
N ALA A 169 7.02 -44.24 -4.95
CA ALA A 169 7.12 -44.48 -3.51
C ALA A 169 6.14 -43.65 -2.68
N LEU A 170 5.71 -42.49 -3.18
CA LEU A 170 4.72 -41.63 -2.56
C LEU A 170 3.27 -42.05 -2.83
N GLY A 171 3.04 -43.09 -3.64
CA GLY A 171 1.72 -43.65 -3.92
C GLY A 171 0.90 -42.87 -4.95
N TYR A 172 1.56 -42.22 -5.91
CA TYR A 172 0.91 -41.66 -7.09
C TYR A 172 0.60 -42.76 -8.12
N ASP A 173 -0.43 -42.53 -8.94
CA ASP A 173 -0.97 -43.47 -9.93
C ASP A 173 -0.48 -43.18 -11.35
N ASN A 174 -0.75 -44.10 -12.29
CA ASN A 174 -0.43 -43.98 -13.72
C ASN A 174 1.04 -43.56 -13.97
N ILE A 175 1.96 -44.22 -13.25
CA ILE A 175 3.39 -44.01 -13.38
C ILE A 175 3.86 -44.58 -14.72
N GLU A 176 4.25 -43.69 -15.63
CA GLU A 176 4.85 -44.06 -16.91
C GLU A 176 6.27 -43.49 -16.99
N LYS A 177 7.20 -44.28 -17.52
CA LYS A 177 8.60 -43.90 -17.74
C LYS A 177 8.95 -44.16 -19.20
N ASP A 178 9.77 -43.30 -19.79
CA ASP A 178 10.28 -43.52 -21.16
C ASP A 178 11.32 -44.65 -21.20
N ALA A 179 11.82 -44.96 -22.40
CA ALA A 179 12.83 -46.00 -22.60
C ALA A 179 14.17 -45.75 -21.87
N SER A 180 14.43 -44.51 -21.42
CA SER A 180 15.59 -44.14 -20.61
C SER A 180 15.33 -44.25 -19.10
N GLY A 181 14.10 -44.55 -18.70
CA GLY A 181 13.67 -44.64 -17.30
C GLY A 181 13.24 -43.30 -16.70
N LYS A 182 13.18 -42.22 -17.49
CA LYS A 182 12.73 -40.90 -17.03
C LYS A 182 11.20 -40.89 -16.91
N LEU A 183 10.67 -40.33 -15.82
CA LEU A 183 9.23 -40.24 -15.58
C LEU A 183 8.58 -39.35 -16.67
N THR A 184 7.63 -39.89 -17.40
CA THR A 184 6.84 -39.16 -18.40
C THR A 184 5.42 -38.91 -17.93
N ARG A 185 4.91 -39.74 -17.00
CA ARG A 185 3.60 -39.57 -16.41
C ARG A 185 3.56 -39.96 -14.95
N ALA A 186 2.87 -39.15 -14.15
CA ALA A 186 2.39 -39.52 -12.82
C ALA A 186 1.11 -38.72 -12.53
N THR A 187 0.14 -39.33 -11.88
CA THR A 187 -1.17 -38.73 -11.57
C THR A 187 -1.51 -38.92 -10.11
N ARG A 188 -2.40 -38.08 -9.55
CA ARG A 188 -2.97 -38.40 -8.23
C ARG A 188 -3.92 -39.59 -8.37
N PRO A 189 -4.11 -40.39 -7.31
CA PRO A 189 -5.14 -41.43 -7.34
C PRO A 189 -6.52 -40.85 -7.67
N GLY A 190 -7.13 -41.35 -8.74
CA GLY A 190 -8.42 -40.88 -9.25
C GLY A 190 -8.40 -39.60 -10.10
N ASP A 191 -7.22 -39.13 -10.52
CA ASP A 191 -7.01 -37.95 -11.38
C ASP A 191 -6.32 -38.38 -12.70
N ASP A 192 -6.55 -37.64 -13.77
CA ASP A 192 -5.89 -37.85 -15.08
C ASP A 192 -4.78 -36.82 -15.38
N THR A 193 -4.66 -35.79 -14.55
CA THR A 193 -3.69 -34.70 -14.70
C THR A 193 -2.25 -35.19 -14.55
N ASN A 194 -1.45 -34.99 -15.59
CA ASN A 194 -0.04 -35.39 -15.56
C ASN A 194 0.80 -34.41 -14.71
N LEU A 195 1.35 -34.91 -13.62
CA LEU A 195 2.23 -34.18 -12.71
C LEU A 195 3.72 -34.34 -13.04
N ALA A 196 4.09 -35.15 -14.03
CA ALA A 196 5.48 -35.44 -14.38
C ALA A 196 6.09 -34.48 -15.41
N THR A 197 5.37 -33.43 -15.82
CA THR A 197 5.83 -32.43 -16.80
C THR A 197 5.34 -31.04 -16.45
N LEU A 198 6.16 -30.00 -16.60
CA LEU A 198 5.72 -28.60 -16.40
C LEU A 198 4.91 -28.03 -17.58
N GLU A 199 4.86 -28.73 -18.72
CA GLU A 199 4.05 -28.32 -19.86
C GLU A 199 2.58 -28.29 -19.46
N GLY A 200 1.97 -27.10 -19.50
CA GLY A 200 0.57 -26.91 -19.19
C GLY A 200 0.23 -26.70 -17.72
N PHE A 201 1.16 -26.42 -16.79
CA PHE A 201 0.76 -25.97 -15.44
C PHE A 201 0.19 -24.55 -15.46
N SER A 202 -1.06 -24.42 -15.92
CA SER A 202 -1.89 -23.22 -15.89
C SER A 202 -3.27 -23.59 -15.35
N HIS A 203 -4.07 -22.59 -14.98
CA HIS A 203 -5.47 -22.83 -14.61
C HIS A 203 -6.22 -23.62 -15.70
N ALA A 204 -5.82 -23.49 -16.97
CA ALA A 204 -6.38 -24.25 -18.09
C ALA A 204 -6.31 -25.78 -17.93
N SER A 205 -5.31 -26.29 -17.22
CA SER A 205 -5.12 -27.74 -17.05
C SER A 205 -5.79 -28.31 -15.81
N PHE A 206 -6.14 -27.47 -14.84
CA PHE A 206 -6.81 -27.91 -13.60
C PHE A 206 -8.30 -27.62 -13.58
N ILE A 207 -8.77 -26.68 -14.40
CA ILE A 207 -10.17 -26.30 -14.48
C ILE A 207 -10.77 -26.97 -15.71
N SER A 208 -11.50 -28.08 -15.54
CA SER A 208 -12.28 -28.66 -16.64
C SER A 208 -13.56 -27.85 -16.89
N GLU A 209 -14.23 -27.47 -15.80
CA GLU A 209 -15.48 -26.71 -15.75
C GLU A 209 -15.41 -25.73 -14.56
N TYR A 210 -15.92 -24.52 -14.75
CA TYR A 210 -16.07 -23.54 -13.67
C TYR A 210 -17.49 -23.58 -13.09
N THR A 211 -17.60 -23.93 -11.80
CA THR A 211 -18.87 -24.06 -11.07
C THR A 211 -19.07 -23.00 -10.00
N GLY A 212 -18.23 -21.95 -10.00
CA GLY A 212 -18.24 -20.88 -9.00
C GLY A 212 -16.96 -20.86 -8.16
N ALA A 213 -16.98 -20.18 -7.01
CA ALA A 213 -15.81 -20.05 -6.15
C ALA A 213 -15.22 -21.41 -5.75
N GLU A 214 -16.06 -22.44 -5.58
CA GLU A 214 -15.64 -23.80 -5.20
C GLU A 214 -14.55 -24.38 -6.09
N THR A 215 -14.56 -24.07 -7.40
CA THR A 215 -13.50 -24.46 -8.34
C THR A 215 -12.13 -23.92 -7.87
N CYS A 216 -12.09 -22.66 -7.44
CA CYS A 216 -10.88 -21.99 -6.95
C CYS A 216 -10.53 -22.41 -5.51
N LEU A 217 -11.54 -22.51 -4.64
CA LEU A 217 -11.39 -22.81 -3.21
C LEU A 217 -10.82 -24.21 -2.93
N SER A 218 -10.83 -25.11 -3.92
CA SER A 218 -10.13 -26.40 -3.84
C SER A 218 -8.62 -26.23 -3.57
N CYS A 219 -8.03 -25.15 -4.08
CA CYS A 219 -6.61 -24.80 -3.92
C CYS A 219 -6.41 -23.49 -3.14
N HIS A 220 -7.33 -22.54 -3.26
CA HIS A 220 -7.23 -21.17 -2.73
C HIS A 220 -8.21 -20.88 -1.58
N ARG A 221 -8.49 -21.89 -0.73
CA ARG A 221 -9.43 -21.70 0.38
C ARG A 221 -8.99 -20.61 1.35
N LYS A 222 -7.68 -20.49 1.61
CA LYS A 222 -7.16 -19.46 2.51
C LYS A 222 -7.49 -18.06 1.95
N GLU A 223 -7.13 -17.82 0.69
CA GLU A 223 -7.36 -16.56 0.00
C GLU A 223 -8.85 -16.19 -0.04
N GLY A 224 -9.73 -17.19 -0.22
CA GLY A 224 -11.17 -16.99 -0.12
C GLY A 224 -11.63 -16.58 1.28
N GLU A 225 -11.17 -17.24 2.35
CA GLU A 225 -11.53 -16.88 3.73
C GLU A 225 -10.97 -15.51 4.13
N ASP A 226 -9.78 -15.16 3.64
CA ASP A 226 -9.17 -13.83 3.82
C ASP A 226 -10.03 -12.75 3.12
N PHE A 227 -10.42 -12.98 1.86
CA PHE A 227 -11.26 -12.02 1.11
C PHE A 227 -12.68 -11.86 1.67
N LYS A 228 -13.23 -12.93 2.24
CA LYS A 228 -14.59 -12.95 2.81
C LYS A 228 -14.81 -11.86 3.88
N THR A 229 -13.76 -11.44 4.58
CA THR A 229 -13.85 -10.36 5.58
C THR A 229 -13.57 -8.98 5.02
N SER A 230 -13.11 -8.85 3.77
CA SER A 230 -12.79 -7.56 3.14
C SER A 230 -14.02 -6.69 2.91
N ILE A 231 -13.82 -5.37 2.92
CA ILE A 231 -14.90 -4.43 2.57
C ILE A 231 -15.38 -4.60 1.13
N HIS A 232 -14.57 -5.16 0.23
CA HIS A 232 -14.95 -5.42 -1.17
C HIS A 232 -16.01 -6.51 -1.27
N TYR A 233 -15.99 -7.47 -0.34
CA TYR A 233 -16.98 -8.53 -0.25
C TYR A 233 -18.15 -8.17 0.67
N THR A 234 -17.90 -7.65 1.87
CA THR A 234 -18.99 -7.37 2.84
C THR A 234 -19.73 -6.07 2.54
N TRP A 235 -19.07 -5.13 1.87
CA TRP A 235 -19.47 -3.72 1.74
C TRP A 235 -19.74 -3.03 3.08
N MET A 236 -19.19 -3.58 4.16
CA MET A 236 -19.37 -3.17 5.54
C MET A 236 -18.05 -3.33 6.30
N GLY A 237 -17.93 -2.62 7.41
CA GLY A 237 -16.81 -2.75 8.30
C GLY A 237 -16.87 -1.67 9.38
N THR A 238 -15.88 -1.72 10.27
CA THR A 238 -15.86 -0.82 11.41
C THR A 238 -15.36 0.57 11.01
N ALA A 239 -16.15 1.60 11.28
CA ALA A 239 -15.71 2.99 11.10
C ALA A 239 -14.55 3.31 12.06
N THR A 240 -13.42 3.73 11.49
CA THR A 240 -12.22 4.17 12.22
C THR A 240 -12.09 5.69 12.22
N ASN A 241 -12.38 6.31 11.08
CA ASN A 241 -12.14 7.73 10.81
C ASN A 241 -13.42 8.48 10.37
N VAL A 242 -14.59 7.98 10.79
CA VAL A 242 -15.88 8.65 10.61
C VAL A 242 -16.32 9.25 11.94
N THR A 243 -16.30 10.57 12.02
CA THR A 243 -16.57 11.31 13.26
C THR A 243 -17.98 11.06 13.79
N GLY A 244 -18.06 10.59 15.03
CA GLY A 244 -19.32 10.27 15.71
C GLY A 244 -19.78 8.82 15.47
N LYS A 245 -19.01 8.02 14.73
CA LYS A 245 -19.31 6.62 14.39
C LYS A 245 -18.14 5.68 14.65
N GLU A 246 -17.09 6.14 15.31
CA GLU A 246 -15.91 5.33 15.60
C GLU A 246 -16.29 4.05 16.36
N GLY A 247 -15.82 2.90 15.85
CA GLY A 247 -16.13 1.59 16.42
C GLY A 247 -17.50 1.02 16.03
N THR A 248 -18.30 1.72 15.22
CA THR A 248 -19.58 1.21 14.73
C THR A 248 -19.46 0.58 13.34
N GLU A 249 -20.30 -0.41 13.05
CA GLU A 249 -20.39 -0.99 11.71
C GLU A 249 -21.11 -0.04 10.76
N THR A 250 -20.45 0.31 9.65
CA THR A 250 -20.99 1.14 8.59
C THR A 250 -20.48 0.63 7.24
N GLY A 251 -20.86 1.25 6.14
CA GLY A 251 -20.38 0.86 4.81
C GLY A 251 -21.35 1.22 3.70
N LYS A 252 -21.11 0.68 2.51
CA LYS A 252 -21.94 0.98 1.33
C LYS A 252 -23.38 0.49 1.51
N ARG A 253 -23.60 -0.63 2.23
CA ARG A 253 -24.92 -1.24 2.45
C ARG A 253 -25.87 -0.37 3.27
N VAL A 254 -25.35 0.34 4.27
CA VAL A 254 -26.14 1.25 5.12
C VAL A 254 -25.99 2.71 4.70
N GLY A 255 -25.05 3.00 3.81
CA GLY A 255 -24.74 4.36 3.38
C GLY A 255 -25.78 4.98 2.45
N VAL A 256 -25.92 6.29 2.55
CA VAL A 256 -26.64 7.13 1.59
C VAL A 256 -25.66 7.96 0.74
N ASN A 257 -26.05 8.25 -0.50
CA ASN A 257 -25.40 9.20 -1.40
C ASN A 257 -26.44 9.99 -2.21
N ASP A 258 -25.95 10.83 -3.11
CA ASP A 258 -26.70 11.75 -3.97
C ASP A 258 -26.73 11.35 -5.45
N PHE A 259 -26.35 10.10 -5.74
CA PHE A 259 -26.43 9.49 -7.08
C PHE A 259 -27.64 8.55 -7.18
N CYS A 260 -27.49 7.31 -6.72
CA CYS A 260 -28.56 6.31 -6.70
C CYS A 260 -29.16 6.14 -5.29
N VAL A 261 -28.85 7.07 -4.38
CA VAL A 261 -29.30 7.13 -3.00
C VAL A 261 -28.80 5.98 -2.12
N ALA A 262 -29.33 4.77 -2.26
CA ALA A 262 -29.02 3.65 -1.38
C ALA A 262 -29.05 2.31 -2.14
N ILE A 263 -28.37 1.30 -1.58
CA ILE A 263 -28.43 -0.08 -2.09
C ILE A 263 -29.82 -0.68 -1.87
N THR A 264 -30.47 -0.34 -0.76
CA THR A 264 -31.80 -0.87 -0.39
C THR A 264 -32.77 -0.78 -1.58
N SER A 265 -33.33 -1.93 -1.99
CA SER A 265 -34.22 -2.14 -3.16
C SER A 265 -33.58 -2.01 -4.55
N ASN A 266 -32.28 -1.75 -4.60
CA ASN A 266 -31.45 -1.60 -5.81
C ASN A 266 -30.32 -2.64 -5.86
N GLU A 267 -30.42 -3.73 -5.10
CA GLU A 267 -29.39 -4.77 -4.97
C GLU A 267 -28.98 -5.34 -6.33
N ALA A 268 -29.95 -5.63 -7.21
CA ALA A 268 -29.66 -6.13 -8.56
C ALA A 268 -28.92 -5.10 -9.45
N LEU A 269 -29.08 -3.81 -9.19
CA LEU A 269 -28.38 -2.76 -9.92
C LEU A 269 -26.95 -2.60 -9.40
N CYS A 270 -26.81 -2.52 -8.08
CA CYS A 270 -25.52 -2.32 -7.41
C CYS A 270 -24.63 -3.57 -7.50
N GLY A 271 -25.22 -4.77 -7.52
CA GLY A 271 -24.54 -6.06 -7.46
C GLY A 271 -23.67 -6.37 -8.67
N LYS A 272 -23.85 -5.65 -9.77
CA LYS A 272 -22.92 -5.71 -10.91
C LYS A 272 -21.48 -5.31 -10.53
N CYS A 273 -21.34 -4.47 -9.50
CA CYS A 273 -20.05 -4.04 -8.97
C CYS A 273 -19.67 -4.74 -7.66
N HIS A 274 -20.45 -5.73 -7.20
CA HIS A 274 -20.15 -6.48 -5.99
C HIS A 274 -19.26 -7.66 -6.33
N ALA A 275 -18.26 -7.93 -5.50
CA ALA A 275 -17.32 -9.03 -5.69
C ALA A 275 -17.86 -10.38 -5.15
N GLY A 276 -19.18 -10.55 -5.21
CA GLY A 276 -19.88 -11.79 -4.87
C GLY A 276 -21.01 -12.10 -5.86
N TYR A 277 -21.49 -13.34 -5.82
CA TYR A 277 -22.66 -13.78 -6.59
C TYR A 277 -23.94 -13.54 -5.78
N GLY A 278 -24.75 -12.59 -6.22
CA GLY A 278 -25.99 -12.19 -5.55
C GLY A 278 -25.77 -11.15 -4.44
N LEU A 279 -26.65 -10.14 -4.40
CA LEU A 279 -26.81 -9.23 -3.27
C LEU A 279 -28.04 -9.41 -2.34
N PRO A 280 -29.05 -10.30 -2.54
CA PRO A 280 -30.28 -10.19 -1.73
C PRO A 280 -30.29 -10.80 -0.32
N GLU A 281 -29.39 -11.71 0.06
CA GLU A 281 -29.57 -12.48 1.32
C GLU A 281 -28.58 -12.15 2.43
N HIS A 282 -27.70 -11.15 2.25
CA HIS A 282 -26.61 -10.85 3.19
C HIS A 282 -25.74 -12.09 3.49
N ASP A 283 -25.69 -13.02 2.55
CA ASP A 283 -24.91 -14.24 2.65
C ASP A 283 -23.51 -13.97 2.09
N PHE A 284 -22.55 -13.86 3.02
CA PHE A 284 -21.14 -13.70 2.76
C PHE A 284 -20.39 -15.03 3.00
N SER A 285 -20.97 -16.15 2.58
CA SER A 285 -20.28 -17.45 2.53
C SER A 285 -19.15 -17.42 1.50
N VAL A 286 -18.05 -18.10 1.81
CA VAL A 286 -16.85 -18.09 0.95
C VAL A 286 -17.16 -18.66 -0.44
N GLU A 287 -18.13 -19.57 -0.54
CA GLU A 287 -18.61 -20.20 -1.77
C GLU A 287 -19.30 -19.22 -2.74
N LYS A 288 -19.77 -18.07 -2.24
CA LYS A 288 -20.43 -17.01 -3.04
C LYS A 288 -19.48 -15.91 -3.52
N ILE A 289 -18.17 -16.05 -3.32
CA ILE A 289 -17.18 -15.08 -3.83
C ILE A 289 -17.13 -15.11 -5.36
N ASP A 290 -17.04 -13.93 -5.98
CA ASP A 290 -16.74 -13.83 -7.40
C ASP A 290 -15.23 -13.62 -7.57
N CYS A 291 -14.48 -14.71 -7.73
CA CYS A 291 -13.03 -14.64 -7.93
C CYS A 291 -12.65 -14.00 -9.29
N LEU A 292 -13.53 -14.10 -10.28
CA LEU A 292 -13.22 -13.74 -11.67
C LEU A 292 -13.31 -12.24 -11.91
N ILE A 293 -14.12 -11.50 -11.16
CA ILE A 293 -14.29 -10.06 -11.35
C ILE A 293 -12.98 -9.28 -11.30
N CYS A 294 -12.04 -9.70 -10.44
CA CYS A 294 -10.73 -9.10 -10.26
C CYS A 294 -9.59 -9.86 -10.95
N HIS A 295 -9.76 -11.13 -11.33
CA HIS A 295 -8.67 -11.97 -11.82
C HIS A 295 -8.80 -12.40 -13.29
N ALA A 296 -9.98 -12.31 -13.90
CA ALA A 296 -10.19 -12.77 -15.28
C ALA A 296 -10.28 -11.59 -16.28
N PRO A 297 -9.42 -11.54 -17.32
CA PRO A 297 -9.40 -10.43 -18.30
C PRO A 297 -10.67 -10.32 -19.15
N ASP A 298 -11.30 -11.44 -19.47
CA ASP A 298 -12.45 -11.48 -20.39
C ASP A 298 -13.77 -11.77 -19.64
N TYR A 299 -13.94 -11.18 -18.46
CA TYR A 299 -15.05 -11.50 -17.57
C TYR A 299 -16.03 -10.34 -17.38
N LYS A 300 -17.32 -10.66 -17.52
CA LYS A 300 -18.46 -9.78 -17.28
C LYS A 300 -19.43 -10.50 -16.36
N LYS A 301 -20.12 -9.73 -15.52
CA LYS A 301 -21.10 -10.27 -14.57
C LYS A 301 -22.43 -9.53 -14.61
N THR A 302 -23.47 -10.25 -14.26
CA THR A 302 -24.72 -9.70 -13.75
C THR A 302 -24.67 -9.63 -12.23
N ALA A 303 -25.72 -9.14 -11.57
CA ALA A 303 -25.77 -9.15 -10.11
C ALA A 303 -25.83 -10.55 -9.49
N THR A 304 -26.24 -11.57 -10.26
CA THR A 304 -26.46 -12.93 -9.74
C THR A 304 -25.36 -13.92 -10.14
N GLY A 305 -24.41 -13.53 -10.99
CA GLY A 305 -23.44 -14.47 -11.55
C GLY A 305 -22.71 -13.93 -12.78
N PRO A 306 -21.87 -14.76 -13.41
CA PRO A 306 -21.32 -14.48 -14.74
C PRO A 306 -22.42 -14.05 -15.72
N ASP A 307 -22.10 -13.14 -16.63
CA ASP A 307 -23.02 -12.77 -17.70
C ASP A 307 -23.23 -13.99 -18.63
N PRO A 308 -24.48 -14.31 -19.03
CA PRO A 308 -24.74 -15.41 -19.97
C PRO A 308 -23.97 -15.31 -21.31
N SER A 309 -23.49 -14.12 -21.68
CA SER A 309 -22.68 -13.93 -22.89
C SER A 309 -21.20 -14.34 -22.72
N VAL A 310 -20.75 -14.69 -21.51
CA VAL A 310 -19.36 -15.01 -21.20
C VAL A 310 -19.19 -16.50 -20.98
N ASP A 311 -18.14 -17.08 -21.58
CA ASP A 311 -17.66 -18.41 -21.19
C ASP A 311 -16.87 -18.29 -19.88
N ALA A 312 -17.56 -18.48 -18.75
CA ALA A 312 -16.97 -18.38 -17.42
C ALA A 312 -15.87 -19.44 -17.19
N THR A 313 -15.94 -20.60 -17.86
CA THR A 313 -14.90 -21.62 -17.76
C THR A 313 -13.64 -21.15 -18.48
N ALA A 314 -13.76 -20.61 -19.70
CA ALA A 314 -12.64 -20.02 -20.40
C ALA A 314 -12.01 -18.86 -19.62
N ALA A 315 -12.85 -17.99 -19.03
CA ALA A 315 -12.38 -16.89 -18.16
C ALA A 315 -11.60 -17.41 -16.94
N ALA A 316 -12.11 -18.45 -16.26
CA ALA A 316 -11.44 -19.08 -15.12
C ALA A 316 -10.10 -19.71 -15.51
N LYS A 317 -10.00 -20.32 -16.70
CA LYS A 317 -8.74 -20.89 -17.22
C LYS A 317 -7.69 -19.82 -17.53
N ASN A 318 -8.10 -18.57 -17.75
CA ASN A 318 -7.24 -17.44 -18.15
C ASN A 318 -7.02 -16.42 -17.01
N VAL A 319 -7.23 -16.80 -15.75
CA VAL A 319 -7.03 -15.87 -14.63
C VAL A 319 -5.56 -15.46 -14.47
N THR A 320 -5.37 -14.19 -14.10
CA THR A 320 -4.07 -13.55 -13.89
C THR A 320 -4.08 -12.73 -12.59
N LEU A 321 -2.96 -12.05 -12.31
CA LEU A 321 -2.98 -10.95 -11.35
C LEU A 321 -3.89 -9.81 -11.86
N PRO A 322 -4.53 -9.04 -10.96
CA PRO A 322 -5.42 -7.96 -11.35
C PRO A 322 -4.73 -6.91 -12.22
N THR A 323 -5.42 -6.46 -13.27
CA THR A 323 -5.02 -5.33 -14.11
C THR A 323 -5.83 -4.08 -13.74
N ARG A 324 -5.39 -2.90 -14.20
CA ARG A 324 -6.15 -1.66 -14.01
C ARG A 324 -7.57 -1.78 -14.57
N GLU A 325 -7.72 -2.32 -15.77
CA GLU A 325 -9.01 -2.55 -16.41
C GLU A 325 -9.99 -3.33 -15.50
N MET A 326 -9.52 -4.39 -14.84
CA MET A 326 -10.35 -5.21 -13.94
C MET A 326 -10.87 -4.43 -12.75
N CYS A 327 -10.09 -3.49 -12.20
CA CYS A 327 -10.54 -2.56 -11.15
C CYS A 327 -11.56 -1.55 -11.72
N LEU A 328 -11.26 -1.00 -12.90
CA LEU A 328 -12.03 0.10 -13.51
C LEU A 328 -13.43 -0.31 -13.97
N ARG A 329 -13.65 -1.60 -14.25
CA ARG A 329 -14.97 -2.22 -14.44
C ARG A 329 -16.04 -1.72 -13.46
N CYS A 330 -15.66 -1.54 -12.20
CA CYS A 330 -16.56 -1.07 -11.15
C CYS A 330 -16.25 0.36 -10.70
N HIS A 331 -14.97 0.73 -10.64
CA HIS A 331 -14.56 2.01 -10.04
C HIS A 331 -14.81 3.21 -10.95
N ALA A 332 -14.65 3.06 -12.28
CA ALA A 332 -14.88 4.14 -13.22
C ALA A 332 -16.37 4.35 -13.55
N THR A 333 -17.16 3.28 -13.48
CA THR A 333 -18.61 3.29 -13.80
C THR A 333 -19.51 3.52 -12.58
N ALA A 334 -18.92 3.77 -11.41
CA ALA A 334 -19.64 4.00 -10.18
C ALA A 334 -20.62 5.19 -10.32
N GLY A 335 -21.84 5.04 -9.78
CA GLY A 335 -22.91 6.04 -9.97
C GLY A 335 -23.71 5.86 -11.26
N GLY A 336 -23.52 4.72 -11.95
CA GLY A 336 -24.34 4.30 -13.09
C GLY A 336 -23.80 4.74 -14.46
N GLY A 337 -22.53 5.09 -14.55
CA GLY A 337 -21.90 5.58 -15.77
C GLY A 337 -20.50 6.12 -15.53
N ASP A 338 -19.75 6.27 -16.63
CA ASP A 338 -18.42 6.85 -16.65
C ASP A 338 -18.45 8.32 -16.23
N ASN A 339 -17.49 8.75 -15.41
CA ASN A 339 -17.42 10.08 -14.81
C ASN A 339 -18.72 10.55 -14.13
N ASN A 340 -19.61 9.64 -13.72
CA ASN A 340 -20.74 10.03 -12.89
C ASN A 340 -20.22 10.40 -11.51
N LYS A 341 -19.57 9.45 -10.83
CA LYS A 341 -19.18 9.62 -9.43
C LYS A 341 -17.83 10.31 -9.23
N ARG A 342 -16.74 9.74 -9.75
CA ARG A 342 -15.36 10.13 -9.38
C ARG A 342 -14.84 11.30 -10.22
N GLY A 343 -14.70 11.10 -11.52
CA GLY A 343 -14.16 12.09 -12.44
C GLY A 343 -12.63 12.15 -12.48
N ASP A 344 -11.91 11.58 -11.52
CA ASP A 344 -10.45 11.41 -11.57
C ASP A 344 -10.02 9.99 -12.03
N VAL A 345 -11.00 9.13 -12.30
CA VAL A 345 -10.82 7.75 -12.76
C VAL A 345 -11.78 7.53 -13.93
N GLU A 346 -11.26 7.53 -15.16
CA GLU A 346 -12.07 7.71 -16.38
C GLU A 346 -11.94 6.56 -17.38
N LEU A 347 -13.03 6.25 -18.09
CA LEU A 347 -13.03 5.38 -19.27
C LEU A 347 -12.83 6.23 -20.53
N GLY A 348 -11.60 6.51 -20.94
CA GLY A 348 -11.39 7.20 -22.22
C GLY A 348 -11.69 6.32 -23.43
N MET A 349 -11.54 6.85 -24.64
CA MET A 349 -11.65 6.11 -25.91
C MET A 349 -10.30 6.13 -26.64
N LYS A 350 -9.88 5.02 -27.26
CA LYS A 350 -8.93 5.10 -28.38
C LYS A 350 -9.67 5.72 -29.57
N SER A 351 -9.27 6.95 -29.94
CA SER A 351 -9.51 7.64 -31.22
C SER A 351 -10.86 7.43 -31.94
N ASP A 352 -11.57 8.54 -32.17
CA ASP A 352 -12.48 8.79 -33.29
C ASP A 352 -13.89 8.13 -33.31
N LEU A 353 -14.42 7.62 -32.19
CA LEU A 353 -15.85 7.25 -32.13
C LEU A 353 -16.65 8.15 -31.19
N GLU A 354 -17.17 9.23 -31.76
CA GLU A 354 -18.28 10.00 -31.19
C GLU A 354 -19.47 9.05 -30.94
N LEU A 355 -19.66 8.61 -29.70
CA LEU A 355 -20.94 8.09 -29.24
C LEU A 355 -21.56 9.12 -28.31
N ALA A 356 -22.16 10.11 -28.95
CA ALA A 356 -23.33 10.76 -28.38
C ALA A 356 -24.42 9.70 -28.14
N THR A 357 -25.23 9.95 -27.10
CA THR A 357 -26.60 9.48 -26.87
C THR A 357 -26.84 8.21 -26.00
N ASP A 358 -27.52 8.46 -24.87
CA ASP A 358 -28.74 7.78 -24.36
C ASP A 358 -28.77 6.29 -24.02
N ASN A 359 -27.65 5.57 -24.07
CA ASN A 359 -27.64 4.20 -23.57
C ASN A 359 -27.30 4.13 -22.07
N LEU A 360 -28.35 4.03 -21.25
CA LEU A 360 -28.35 3.42 -19.90
C LEU A 360 -28.02 1.90 -19.94
N GLY A 361 -27.18 1.50 -20.89
CA GLY A 361 -26.61 0.17 -20.97
C GLY A 361 -25.58 0.03 -19.88
N TYR A 362 -26.01 -0.52 -18.74
CA TYR A 362 -25.15 -1.06 -17.68
C TYR A 362 -24.36 -2.30 -18.19
N GLY A 363 -23.63 -2.12 -19.28
CA GLY A 363 -22.90 -3.15 -20.02
C GLY A 363 -21.41 -2.99 -19.79
N GLN A 364 -20.82 -4.01 -19.20
CA GLN A 364 -19.39 -4.18 -18.94
C GLN A 364 -18.57 -4.45 -20.23
N GLY A 365 -19.11 -4.11 -21.40
CA GLY A 365 -18.64 -4.62 -22.69
C GLY A 365 -18.11 -3.56 -23.61
N ASP A 366 -16.83 -3.68 -23.93
CA ASP A 366 -16.13 -3.09 -25.06
C ASP A 366 -15.77 -1.60 -24.92
N LEU A 367 -15.61 -1.13 -23.68
CA LEU A 367 -14.95 0.15 -23.42
C LEU A 367 -13.46 -0.11 -23.20
N ASP A 368 -12.64 0.25 -24.18
CA ASP A 368 -11.19 0.43 -24.02
C ASP A 368 -10.95 1.50 -22.95
N THR A 369 -10.93 1.09 -21.69
CA THR A 369 -10.77 2.02 -20.56
C THR A 369 -9.42 2.72 -20.70
N VAL A 370 -9.34 4.02 -21.04
CA VAL A 370 -8.01 4.65 -21.30
C VAL A 370 -7.06 4.47 -20.12
N MET A 371 -7.51 4.70 -18.89
CA MET A 371 -6.70 4.42 -17.69
C MET A 371 -6.45 2.93 -17.41
N GLY A 372 -7.19 2.01 -18.03
CA GLY A 372 -6.96 0.57 -17.92
C GLY A 372 -6.12 -0.03 -19.05
N THR A 373 -5.93 0.68 -20.16
CA THR A 373 -5.02 0.27 -21.23
C THR A 373 -3.55 0.37 -20.79
N THR A 374 -2.63 -0.22 -21.55
CA THR A 374 -1.19 -0.08 -21.33
C THR A 374 -0.64 1.29 -21.72
N ASP A 375 -1.37 2.08 -22.53
CA ASP A 375 -0.90 3.35 -23.09
C ASP A 375 -1.77 4.51 -22.61
N VAL A 376 -1.60 4.87 -21.34
CA VAL A 376 -2.31 6.00 -20.71
C VAL A 376 -1.59 7.30 -21.07
N PRO A 377 -2.26 8.33 -21.60
CA PRO A 377 -1.62 9.61 -21.89
C PRO A 377 -1.00 10.23 -20.63
N LYS A 378 0.23 10.74 -20.73
CA LYS A 378 0.92 11.43 -19.62
C LYS A 378 0.13 12.62 -19.06
N THR A 379 -0.63 13.30 -19.91
CA THR A 379 -1.51 14.42 -19.53
C THR A 379 -2.72 13.99 -18.72
N LEU A 380 -3.15 12.73 -18.88
CA LEU A 380 -4.25 12.16 -18.12
C LEU A 380 -3.78 11.79 -16.71
N ASP A 381 -2.78 10.90 -16.59
CA ASP A 381 -2.15 10.56 -15.31
C ASP A 381 -0.69 10.10 -15.51
N VAL A 382 0.26 10.76 -14.84
CA VAL A 382 1.69 10.47 -14.97
C VAL A 382 2.11 9.11 -14.40
N HIS A 383 1.41 8.60 -13.38
CA HIS A 383 1.75 7.33 -12.74
C HIS A 383 1.24 6.18 -13.60
N MET A 384 -0.01 6.27 -14.05
CA MET A 384 -0.58 5.25 -14.93
C MET A 384 0.09 5.26 -16.32
N ASN A 385 0.58 6.41 -16.80
CA ASN A 385 1.42 6.49 -18.00
C ASN A 385 2.72 5.68 -17.88
N LEU A 386 3.30 5.56 -16.67
CA LEU A 386 4.46 4.70 -16.38
C LEU A 386 4.08 3.23 -16.15
N ASP A 387 2.89 2.82 -16.60
CA ASP A 387 2.29 1.50 -16.44
C ASP A 387 2.08 1.03 -14.99
N MET A 388 2.09 1.95 -14.01
CA MET A 388 1.76 1.62 -12.63
C MET A 388 0.32 1.07 -12.52
N LYS A 389 0.17 -0.06 -11.84
CA LYS A 389 -1.12 -0.70 -11.56
C LYS A 389 -1.74 -0.12 -10.29
N CYS A 390 -3.04 -0.32 -10.10
CA CYS A 390 -3.75 0.16 -8.91
C CYS A 390 -3.08 -0.34 -7.63
N GLN A 391 -2.70 -1.63 -7.62
CA GLN A 391 -2.08 -2.31 -6.49
C GLN A 391 -0.65 -1.88 -6.16
N ASP A 392 0.01 -1.10 -7.03
CA ASP A 392 1.33 -0.53 -6.73
C ASP A 392 1.24 0.58 -5.67
N CYS A 393 0.08 1.25 -5.58
CA CYS A 393 -0.26 2.20 -4.53
C CYS A 393 -1.22 1.59 -3.49
N HIS A 394 -2.28 0.93 -3.97
CA HIS A 394 -3.29 0.25 -3.14
C HIS A 394 -2.79 -1.14 -2.75
N THR A 395 -1.93 -1.20 -1.74
CA THR A 395 -1.39 -2.46 -1.21
C THR A 395 -2.49 -3.39 -0.71
N PHE A 396 -2.33 -4.69 -0.99
CA PHE A 396 -3.22 -5.73 -0.50
C PHE A 396 -2.53 -6.57 0.59
N GLU A 397 -3.21 -6.77 1.71
CA GLU A 397 -2.80 -7.62 2.83
C GLU A 397 -3.92 -8.62 3.08
N ASP A 398 -3.68 -9.92 2.84
CA ASP A 398 -4.71 -10.97 2.98
C ASP A 398 -6.03 -10.57 2.26
N HIS A 399 -5.93 -10.11 1.00
CA HIS A 399 -7.06 -9.62 0.18
C HIS A 399 -7.85 -8.40 0.71
N HIS A 400 -7.42 -7.79 1.82
CA HIS A 400 -7.86 -6.45 2.24
C HIS A 400 -7.02 -5.38 1.56
N VAL A 401 -7.62 -4.26 1.16
CA VAL A 401 -6.93 -3.24 0.34
C VAL A 401 -6.78 -1.89 1.03
N SER A 402 -5.57 -1.33 0.98
CA SER A 402 -5.31 0.00 1.54
C SER A 402 -5.98 1.12 0.77
N GLY A 403 -6.16 2.25 1.46
CA GLY A 403 -6.66 3.48 0.87
C GLY A 403 -8.10 3.79 1.27
N ARG A 404 -8.31 5.06 1.62
CA ARG A 404 -9.62 5.63 1.96
C ARG A 404 -9.69 7.06 1.47
N GLY A 405 -10.79 7.35 0.76
CA GLY A 405 -11.13 8.70 0.32
C GLY A 405 -11.97 9.44 1.36
N MET A 406 -12.07 10.76 1.20
CA MET A 406 -12.86 11.65 2.06
C MET A 406 -14.33 11.23 2.20
N ASP A 407 -14.95 10.69 1.15
CA ASP A 407 -16.36 10.27 1.14
C ASP A 407 -16.56 8.77 1.44
N LEU A 408 -15.50 8.08 1.92
CA LEU A 408 -15.51 6.66 2.24
C LEU A 408 -15.50 6.42 3.75
N ARG A 409 -16.20 5.37 4.17
CA ARG A 409 -16.57 5.11 5.57
C ARG A 409 -15.56 4.26 6.33
N ILE A 410 -14.85 3.36 5.63
CA ILE A 410 -14.05 2.31 6.25
C ILE A 410 -12.64 2.35 5.65
N ASP A 411 -11.64 2.13 6.48
CA ASP A 411 -10.29 1.74 6.07
C ASP A 411 -10.22 0.20 6.14
N ASP A 412 -10.02 -0.48 5.00
CA ASP A 412 -9.95 -1.96 4.98
C ASP A 412 -8.66 -2.49 5.62
N THR A 413 -7.60 -1.66 5.58
CA THR A 413 -6.31 -1.90 6.23
C THR A 413 -5.83 -0.64 6.93
N ASN A 414 -4.82 -0.77 7.79
CA ASN A 414 -4.21 0.39 8.47
C ASN A 414 -3.22 1.16 7.57
N THR A 415 -2.94 0.64 6.36
CA THR A 415 -1.97 1.25 5.45
C THR A 415 -2.60 2.47 4.78
N THR A 416 -1.94 3.62 4.91
CA THR A 416 -2.36 4.87 4.26
C THR A 416 -1.70 4.99 2.90
N VAL A 417 -2.50 5.15 1.84
CA VAL A 417 -2.03 5.48 0.50
C VAL A 417 -1.74 6.98 0.41
N SER A 418 -0.49 7.35 0.13
CA SER A 418 -0.01 8.72 0.05
C SER A 418 1.12 8.87 -0.98
N CYS A 419 1.25 10.06 -1.57
CA CYS A 419 2.39 10.41 -2.44
C CYS A 419 3.74 10.25 -1.69
N GLU A 420 3.74 10.48 -0.37
CA GLU A 420 4.94 10.42 0.46
C GLU A 420 5.52 9.01 0.58
N ASN A 421 4.74 7.95 0.30
CA ASN A 421 5.24 6.56 0.33
C ASN A 421 6.36 6.32 -0.69
N CYS A 422 6.36 7.07 -1.80
CA CYS A 422 7.38 6.98 -2.86
C CYS A 422 8.24 8.24 -2.96
N HIS A 423 7.67 9.43 -2.70
CA HIS A 423 8.32 10.72 -2.92
C HIS A 423 8.89 11.37 -1.65
N GLY A 424 8.54 10.88 -0.46
CA GLY A 424 8.85 11.52 0.82
C GLY A 424 8.11 12.86 1.00
N SER A 425 8.36 13.51 2.14
CA SER A 425 7.67 14.77 2.51
C SER A 425 8.27 16.04 1.88
N LYS A 426 9.46 15.93 1.27
CA LYS A 426 10.18 17.05 0.63
C LYS A 426 10.69 16.67 -0.77
N PRO A 427 9.79 16.48 -1.74
CA PRO A 427 10.14 15.92 -3.06
C PRO A 427 10.85 16.90 -4.01
N HIS A 428 10.94 18.19 -3.69
CA HIS A 428 11.58 19.20 -4.53
C HIS A 428 13.07 19.34 -4.17
N LEU A 429 13.97 18.77 -4.99
CA LEU A 429 15.37 18.49 -4.62
C LEU A 429 16.46 19.32 -5.34
N SER A 430 16.11 20.28 -6.20
CA SER A 430 17.11 21.02 -7.00
C SER A 430 17.98 21.98 -6.18
N GLY A 431 17.62 22.26 -4.93
CA GLY A 431 18.30 23.23 -4.07
C GLY A 431 17.97 24.68 -4.40
N SER A 432 17.01 24.93 -5.30
CA SER A 432 16.49 26.27 -5.58
C SER A 432 15.70 26.82 -4.39
N LEU A 433 15.55 28.15 -4.34
CA LEU A 433 14.67 28.79 -3.37
C LEU A 433 13.22 28.35 -3.59
N GLU A 434 12.78 28.27 -4.84
CA GLU A 434 11.43 27.81 -5.22
C GLU A 434 11.14 26.41 -4.69
N ASP A 435 12.06 25.46 -4.85
CA ASP A 435 11.92 24.10 -4.32
C ASP A 435 11.84 24.09 -2.79
N SER A 436 12.64 24.94 -2.13
CA SER A 436 12.62 25.08 -0.68
C SER A 436 11.27 25.63 -0.20
N LEU A 437 10.70 26.61 -0.91
CA LEU A 437 9.38 27.16 -0.64
C LEU A 437 8.28 26.12 -0.91
N ASN A 438 8.33 25.39 -2.03
CA ASN A 438 7.37 24.33 -2.35
C ASN A 438 7.38 23.20 -1.31
N ASN A 439 8.57 22.84 -0.79
CA ASN A 439 8.69 21.90 0.33
C ASN A 439 8.15 22.44 1.67
N MET A 440 8.01 23.76 1.86
CA MET A 440 7.31 24.29 3.04
C MET A 440 5.79 24.27 2.86
N HIS A 441 5.30 24.37 1.62
CA HIS A 441 3.86 24.24 1.35
C HIS A 441 3.34 22.85 1.71
N THR A 442 4.15 21.80 1.64
CA THR A 442 3.72 20.43 1.98
C THR A 442 3.33 20.26 3.45
N ASP A 443 3.71 21.20 4.33
CA ASP A 443 3.26 21.23 5.72
C ASP A 443 1.74 21.47 5.83
N ARG A 444 1.14 22.16 4.86
CA ARG A 444 -0.29 22.55 4.88
C ARG A 444 -1.06 22.21 3.61
N LEU A 445 -0.41 21.95 2.48
CA LEU A 445 -1.01 21.53 1.23
C LEU A 445 -0.70 20.06 0.96
N ALA A 446 -1.72 19.25 0.69
CA ALA A 446 -1.52 17.93 0.12
C ALA A 446 -1.01 18.05 -1.32
N CYS A 447 -0.19 17.09 -1.76
CA CYS A 447 0.39 17.07 -3.11
C CYS A 447 -0.69 17.18 -4.21
N THR A 448 -1.88 16.64 -3.96
CA THR A 448 -3.04 16.69 -4.86
C THR A 448 -3.45 18.11 -5.24
N VAL A 449 -3.24 19.10 -4.36
CA VAL A 449 -3.64 20.50 -4.61
C VAL A 449 -2.86 21.08 -5.79
N CYS A 450 -1.54 20.86 -5.81
CA CYS A 450 -0.68 21.41 -6.86
C CYS A 450 -0.63 20.50 -8.09
N HIS A 451 -0.71 19.17 -7.89
CA HIS A 451 -0.45 18.21 -8.95
C HIS A 451 -1.70 17.64 -9.63
N ILE A 452 -2.91 17.93 -9.15
CA ILE A 452 -4.16 17.60 -9.85
C ILE A 452 -4.88 18.90 -10.18
N THR A 453 -4.66 19.41 -11.38
CA THR A 453 -5.14 20.73 -11.80
C THR A 453 -6.56 20.72 -12.38
N SER A 454 -7.02 19.56 -12.83
CA SER A 454 -8.38 19.31 -13.32
C SER A 454 -8.73 17.83 -13.21
N TYR A 455 -10.03 17.53 -13.25
CA TYR A 455 -10.60 16.18 -13.33
C TYR A 455 -11.67 16.15 -14.44
N GLY A 456 -12.09 14.99 -14.92
CA GLY A 456 -12.95 14.86 -16.10
C GLY A 456 -12.23 15.36 -17.36
N LYS A 457 -10.95 14.98 -17.49
CA LYS A 457 -10.01 15.44 -18.53
C LYS A 457 -10.38 14.89 -19.91
N GLU A 458 -10.89 13.66 -19.98
CA GLU A 458 -11.29 13.02 -21.23
C GLU A 458 -12.79 13.16 -21.50
N LYS A 459 -13.62 13.07 -20.45
CA LYS A 459 -15.08 13.21 -20.57
C LYS A 459 -15.68 14.09 -19.49
N THR A 460 -16.83 14.67 -19.81
CA THR A 460 -17.61 15.45 -18.84
C THR A 460 -17.95 14.64 -17.59
N VAL A 461 -17.95 15.31 -16.46
CA VAL A 461 -18.22 14.75 -15.14
C VAL A 461 -19.54 15.29 -14.58
N GLU A 462 -20.35 14.42 -13.99
CA GLU A 462 -21.63 14.80 -13.38
C GLU A 462 -21.42 15.64 -12.13
N MET A 463 -21.87 16.89 -12.17
CA MET A 463 -21.75 17.89 -11.10
C MET A 463 -22.99 17.93 -10.20
N SER A 464 -24.16 17.64 -10.76
CA SER A 464 -25.37 17.50 -9.98
C SER A 464 -26.38 16.53 -10.56
N ARG A 465 -27.23 16.00 -9.69
CA ARG A 465 -28.34 15.11 -10.04
C ARG A 465 -29.63 15.50 -9.34
N ASP A 466 -30.68 15.69 -10.13
CA ASP A 466 -32.02 16.03 -9.66
C ASP A 466 -33.01 14.89 -9.96
N TRP A 467 -33.47 14.26 -8.88
CA TRP A 467 -34.48 13.21 -8.90
C TRP A 467 -35.91 13.73 -8.78
N GLU A 468 -36.15 15.02 -8.56
CA GLU A 468 -37.51 15.61 -8.60
C GLU A 468 -37.90 15.95 -10.03
N ASN A 469 -37.03 16.68 -10.73
CA ASN A 469 -37.29 17.15 -12.10
C ASN A 469 -36.77 16.15 -13.12
N ARG A 470 -37.61 15.20 -13.51
CA ARG A 470 -37.27 14.13 -14.47
C ARG A 470 -37.87 14.41 -15.85
N SER A 471 -37.28 13.82 -16.88
CA SER A 471 -37.76 13.94 -18.26
C SER A 471 -37.79 12.59 -18.96
N LEU A 472 -38.77 12.37 -19.84
CA LEU A 472 -38.85 11.13 -20.62
C LEU A 472 -37.77 11.15 -21.72
N GLY A 473 -36.82 10.23 -21.62
CA GLY A 473 -35.75 10.03 -22.59
C GLY A 473 -36.23 9.35 -23.88
N THR A 474 -35.36 9.36 -24.90
CA THR A 474 -35.64 8.76 -26.22
C THR A 474 -35.81 7.24 -26.16
N ASN A 475 -35.23 6.59 -25.15
CA ASN A 475 -35.35 5.17 -24.85
C ASN A 475 -36.65 4.79 -24.11
N GLY A 476 -37.56 5.74 -23.90
CA GLY A 476 -38.82 5.52 -23.19
C GLY A 476 -38.68 5.37 -21.67
N MET A 477 -37.51 5.69 -21.11
CA MET A 477 -37.29 5.75 -19.66
C MET A 477 -37.26 7.21 -19.17
N HIS A 478 -37.80 7.43 -17.98
CA HIS A 478 -37.67 8.70 -17.27
C HIS A 478 -36.25 8.83 -16.73
N ASN A 479 -35.56 9.88 -17.16
CA ASN A 479 -34.21 10.21 -16.75
C ASN A 479 -34.26 11.35 -15.71
N GLU A 480 -33.49 11.14 -14.65
CA GLU A 480 -33.01 12.19 -13.76
C GLU A 480 -32.38 13.35 -14.56
N ASN A 481 -32.53 14.58 -14.06
CA ASN A 481 -31.84 15.72 -14.66
C ASN A 481 -30.42 15.79 -14.11
N ILE A 482 -29.43 15.76 -15.00
CA ILE A 482 -28.02 15.72 -14.66
C ILE A 482 -27.31 16.93 -15.29
N VAL A 483 -26.57 17.68 -14.47
CA VAL A 483 -25.64 18.70 -14.95
C VAL A 483 -24.25 18.08 -15.04
N ARG A 484 -23.58 18.24 -16.19
CA ARG A 484 -22.20 17.78 -16.37
C ARG A 484 -21.29 18.93 -16.79
N GLU A 485 -20.02 18.85 -16.40
CA GLU A 485 -18.99 19.83 -16.73
C GLU A 485 -17.78 19.14 -17.36
N SER A 486 -17.10 19.80 -18.30
CA SER A 486 -15.88 19.28 -18.93
C SER A 486 -14.64 19.85 -18.26
N ASN A 487 -13.69 18.99 -17.89
CA ASN A 487 -12.40 19.38 -17.33
C ASN A 487 -12.47 20.39 -16.15
N PRO A 488 -13.39 20.27 -15.17
CA PRO A 488 -13.47 21.17 -14.03
C PRO A 488 -12.18 21.19 -13.19
N ALA A 489 -11.90 22.35 -12.60
CA ALA A 489 -10.86 22.49 -11.58
C ALA A 489 -11.36 21.92 -10.23
N PRO A 490 -10.50 21.24 -9.44
CA PRO A 490 -10.86 20.84 -8.08
C PRO A 490 -11.06 22.07 -7.19
N ILE A 491 -11.96 21.94 -6.22
CA ILE A 491 -12.03 22.84 -5.07
C ILE A 491 -11.02 22.41 -4.01
N GLN A 492 -10.71 23.29 -3.07
CA GLN A 492 -9.74 23.07 -2.00
C GLN A 492 -10.44 23.07 -0.66
N VAL A 493 -10.20 22.03 0.15
CA VAL A 493 -10.84 21.86 1.46
C VAL A 493 -9.84 21.39 2.51
N TRP A 494 -10.01 21.82 3.75
CA TRP A 494 -9.25 21.29 4.87
C TRP A 494 -9.71 19.87 5.21
N TRP A 495 -8.75 18.95 5.38
CA TRP A 495 -9.04 17.57 5.79
C TRP A 495 -7.91 17.04 6.68
N ASN A 496 -8.27 16.57 7.88
CA ASN A 496 -7.38 15.86 8.81
C ASN A 496 -7.52 14.33 8.70
N ARG A 497 -7.97 13.85 7.54
CA ARG A 497 -8.30 12.46 7.25
C ARG A 497 -9.55 11.92 7.97
N LYS A 498 -10.25 12.69 8.81
CA LYS A 498 -11.58 12.31 9.34
C LYS A 498 -12.70 12.91 8.52
N SER A 499 -13.86 12.26 8.51
CA SER A 499 -15.03 12.74 7.78
C SER A 499 -16.31 12.57 8.60
N LYS A 500 -17.30 13.45 8.41
CA LYS A 500 -18.68 13.17 8.85
C LYS A 500 -19.42 12.58 7.66
N ILE A 501 -20.07 11.44 7.83
CA ILE A 501 -20.75 10.74 6.74
C ILE A 501 -22.10 10.22 7.23
N VAL A 502 -23.16 10.57 6.50
CA VAL A 502 -24.54 10.16 6.76
C VAL A 502 -24.76 8.73 6.27
N ASP A 503 -25.38 7.91 7.10
CA ASP A 503 -25.99 6.63 6.74
C ASP A 503 -27.51 6.77 6.71
N LEU A 504 -28.18 5.84 6.06
CA LEU A 504 -29.62 5.91 5.81
C LEU A 504 -30.46 6.00 7.09
N ALA A 505 -29.95 5.45 8.20
CA ALA A 505 -30.61 5.46 9.50
C ALA A 505 -30.32 6.73 10.33
N ASP A 506 -29.43 7.61 9.87
CA ASP A 506 -29.09 8.82 10.60
C ASP A 506 -30.12 9.93 10.32
N PRO A 507 -30.55 10.67 11.34
CA PRO A 507 -31.30 11.88 11.12
C PRO A 507 -30.39 12.93 10.47
N VAL A 508 -30.95 13.69 9.53
CA VAL A 508 -30.30 14.79 8.83
C VAL A 508 -30.93 16.13 9.18
N ALA A 509 -30.18 17.19 9.01
CA ALA A 509 -30.65 18.56 9.14
C ALA A 509 -30.22 19.38 7.93
N ILE A 510 -31.03 20.38 7.57
CA ILE A 510 -30.67 21.34 6.54
C ILE A 510 -29.60 22.29 7.11
N GLY A 511 -28.49 22.44 6.39
CA GLY A 511 -27.42 23.37 6.68
C GLY A 511 -27.80 24.83 6.43
N SER A 512 -26.88 25.75 6.72
CA SER A 512 -27.09 27.19 6.51
C SER A 512 -27.21 27.59 5.03
N ASP A 513 -26.69 26.75 4.14
CA ASP A 513 -26.78 26.83 2.68
C ASP A 513 -28.13 26.35 2.12
N GLY A 514 -28.99 25.76 2.96
CA GLY A 514 -30.26 25.20 2.53
C GLY A 514 -30.18 23.77 1.99
N ALA A 515 -29.06 23.07 2.19
CA ALA A 515 -28.86 21.69 1.75
C ALA A 515 -28.48 20.75 2.91
N VAL A 516 -28.70 19.45 2.71
CA VAL A 516 -28.26 18.39 3.64
C VAL A 516 -26.86 17.92 3.23
N MET A 517 -25.88 18.08 4.13
CA MET A 517 -24.51 17.60 3.91
C MET A 517 -24.42 16.07 4.15
N LEU A 518 -24.19 15.29 3.10
CA LEU A 518 -24.11 13.82 3.17
C LEU A 518 -22.71 13.31 3.51
N ALA A 519 -21.67 14.01 3.05
CA ALA A 519 -20.27 13.72 3.43
C ALA A 519 -19.44 15.00 3.48
N GLU A 520 -18.83 15.25 4.63
CA GLU A 520 -18.06 16.46 4.94
C GLU A 520 -16.64 16.08 5.39
N PRO A 521 -15.57 16.67 4.83
CA PRO A 521 -14.25 16.56 5.43
C PRO A 521 -14.23 17.24 6.80
N VAL A 522 -13.59 16.63 7.77
CA VAL A 522 -13.27 17.30 9.03
C VAL A 522 -11.89 17.92 8.90
N GLY A 523 -11.79 19.20 9.23
CA GLY A 523 -10.52 19.92 9.28
C GLY A 523 -10.74 21.42 9.31
N SER A 524 -9.70 22.17 9.65
CA SER A 524 -9.72 23.64 9.61
C SER A 524 -8.32 24.22 9.54
N ILE A 525 -8.23 25.54 9.31
CA ILE A 525 -6.97 26.29 9.35
C ILE A 525 -6.26 26.21 10.70
N SER A 526 -7.01 26.09 11.80
CA SER A 526 -6.49 26.02 13.17
C SER A 526 -6.14 24.61 13.62
N ASP A 527 -6.54 23.58 12.87
CA ASP A 527 -6.23 22.19 13.15
C ASP A 527 -4.82 21.86 12.65
N PRO A 528 -3.86 21.53 13.54
CA PRO A 528 -2.48 21.22 13.15
C PRO A 528 -2.36 19.91 12.35
N ASP A 529 -3.33 18.99 12.47
CA ASP A 529 -3.34 17.72 11.75
C ASP A 529 -4.00 17.85 10.35
N SER A 530 -4.59 19.01 10.06
CA SER A 530 -5.25 19.29 8.79
C SER A 530 -4.28 19.78 7.73
N ARG A 531 -4.47 19.25 6.51
CA ARG A 531 -3.91 19.83 5.27
C ARG A 531 -5.05 20.18 4.32
N ILE A 532 -4.78 21.04 3.35
CA ILE A 532 -5.69 21.37 2.26
C ILE A 532 -5.55 20.27 1.19
N TYR A 533 -6.67 19.71 0.75
CA TYR A 533 -6.74 18.67 -0.29
C TYR A 533 -7.53 19.15 -1.50
N ALA A 534 -7.23 18.54 -2.65
CA ALA A 534 -8.06 18.68 -3.85
C ALA A 534 -9.33 17.84 -3.68
N ALA A 535 -10.47 18.44 -3.99
CA ALA A 535 -11.77 17.84 -3.84
C ALA A 535 -12.72 18.30 -4.94
N ARG A 536 -13.87 17.65 -5.01
CA ARG A 536 -15.03 18.13 -5.75
C ARG A 536 -16.25 18.13 -4.86
N LEU A 537 -17.16 19.06 -5.12
CA LEU A 537 -18.48 19.12 -4.51
C LEU A 537 -19.49 18.56 -5.52
N HIS A 538 -20.27 17.58 -5.11
CA HIS A 538 -21.42 17.10 -5.88
C HIS A 538 -22.71 17.58 -5.21
N LEU A 539 -23.68 17.99 -6.02
CA LEU A 539 -24.98 18.48 -5.55
C LEU A 539 -26.08 17.50 -5.94
N GLY A 540 -27.06 17.30 -5.07
CA GLY A 540 -28.20 16.43 -5.33
C GLY A 540 -29.53 17.10 -5.01
N ARG A 541 -30.60 16.57 -5.59
CA ARG A 541 -31.98 16.84 -5.16
C ARG A 541 -32.74 15.52 -5.10
N GLN A 542 -33.08 15.08 -3.89
CA GLN A 542 -33.59 13.72 -3.67
C GLN A 542 -34.64 13.64 -2.55
N PRO A 543 -35.42 12.54 -2.48
CA PRO A 543 -36.49 12.40 -1.50
C PRO A 543 -36.01 12.34 -0.05
N TRP A 544 -36.81 12.94 0.83
CA TRP A 544 -36.63 12.92 2.29
C TRP A 544 -37.98 13.04 3.00
N ASP A 545 -38.02 12.83 4.32
CA ASP A 545 -39.23 13.01 5.15
C ASP A 545 -39.16 14.17 6.15
N GLY A 546 -38.16 15.05 5.97
CA GLY A 546 -37.86 16.15 6.90
C GLY A 546 -36.96 15.75 8.06
N THR A 547 -36.75 14.44 8.31
CA THR A 547 -35.81 13.93 9.31
C THR A 547 -34.78 12.98 8.72
N TYR A 548 -35.16 12.12 7.78
CA TYR A 548 -34.32 11.09 7.17
C TYR A 548 -34.33 11.19 5.65
N MET A 549 -33.21 10.82 5.02
CA MET A 549 -33.16 10.60 3.58
C MET A 549 -33.92 9.33 3.22
N LEU A 550 -34.71 9.36 2.14
CA LEU A 550 -35.55 8.22 1.76
C LEU A 550 -34.90 7.42 0.61
N PRO A 551 -34.69 6.10 0.77
CA PRO A 551 -34.27 5.25 -0.34
C PRO A 551 -35.44 5.06 -1.32
N PHE A 552 -35.14 4.81 -2.58
CA PHE A 552 -36.15 4.47 -3.58
C PHE A 552 -35.59 3.50 -4.62
N GLN A 553 -36.47 2.72 -5.22
CA GLN A 553 -36.10 1.80 -6.29
C GLN A 553 -35.93 2.54 -7.63
N VAL A 554 -34.69 2.70 -8.09
CA VAL A 554 -34.32 3.50 -9.28
C VAL A 554 -35.08 3.05 -10.52
N MET A 555 -35.17 1.75 -10.76
CA MET A 555 -35.82 1.23 -11.97
C MET A 555 -37.34 1.44 -11.99
N THR A 556 -37.98 1.61 -10.83
CA THR A 556 -39.40 1.98 -10.77
C THR A 556 -39.57 3.42 -11.23
N VAL A 557 -38.75 4.35 -10.71
CA VAL A 557 -38.75 5.75 -11.15
C VAL A 557 -38.52 5.83 -12.66
N LYS A 558 -37.47 5.15 -13.17
CA LYS A 558 -37.13 5.19 -14.60
C LYS A 558 -38.24 4.63 -15.51
N LYS A 559 -38.99 3.63 -15.07
CA LYS A 559 -40.04 2.99 -15.91
C LYS A 559 -41.40 3.67 -15.84
N THR A 560 -41.71 4.34 -14.74
CA THR A 560 -43.09 4.75 -14.42
C THR A 560 -43.24 6.21 -14.04
N ASP A 561 -42.13 6.92 -13.80
CA ASP A 561 -42.11 8.27 -13.21
C ASP A 561 -42.72 8.37 -11.80
N ASP A 562 -43.05 7.25 -11.16
CA ASP A 562 -43.74 7.21 -9.88
C ASP A 562 -42.74 7.09 -8.72
N MET A 563 -42.36 8.24 -8.16
CA MET A 563 -41.47 8.30 -7.00
C MET A 563 -42.13 7.73 -5.73
N THR A 564 -43.44 7.92 -5.56
CA THR A 564 -44.18 7.39 -4.41
C THR A 564 -44.12 5.87 -4.38
N GLN A 565 -44.37 5.22 -5.52
CA GLN A 565 -44.25 3.77 -5.67
C GLN A 565 -42.79 3.30 -5.48
N ALA A 566 -41.82 4.06 -5.98
CA ALA A 566 -40.40 3.71 -5.83
C ALA A 566 -39.94 3.74 -4.36
N ILE A 567 -40.38 4.72 -3.57
CA ILE A 567 -40.12 4.80 -2.13
C ILE A 567 -40.87 3.68 -1.39
N PHE A 568 -42.12 3.39 -1.78
CA PHE A 568 -42.88 2.29 -1.20
C PHE A 568 -42.19 0.94 -1.43
N ASN A 569 -41.65 0.69 -2.63
CA ASN A 569 -40.88 -0.53 -2.92
C ASN A 569 -39.64 -0.67 -2.04
N ALA A 570 -39.05 0.44 -1.61
CA ALA A 570 -37.85 0.45 -0.78
C ALA A 570 -38.13 0.41 0.72
N THR A 571 -39.22 1.03 1.17
CA THR A 571 -39.48 1.29 2.59
C THR A 571 -40.74 0.64 3.14
N GLY A 572 -41.66 0.20 2.28
CA GLY A 572 -43.01 -0.23 2.64
C GLY A 572 -43.93 0.90 3.10
N LYS A 573 -43.51 2.17 2.96
CA LYS A 573 -44.26 3.36 3.40
C LYS A 573 -44.62 4.24 2.21
N ILE A 574 -45.79 4.88 2.29
CA ILE A 574 -46.30 5.81 1.27
C ILE A 574 -45.98 7.25 1.71
N TYR A 575 -45.43 8.02 0.80
CA TYR A 575 -45.16 9.46 0.96
C TYR A 575 -45.79 10.19 -0.23
N ASP A 576 -46.87 10.93 0.02
CA ASP A 576 -47.61 11.67 -1.02
C ASP A 576 -48.20 12.97 -0.43
N PRO A 577 -47.79 14.16 -0.91
CA PRO A 577 -46.76 14.38 -1.93
C PRO A 577 -45.36 13.99 -1.42
N VAL A 578 -44.51 13.51 -2.32
CA VAL A 578 -43.09 13.30 -2.01
C VAL A 578 -42.41 14.64 -1.77
N GLN A 579 -41.67 14.75 -0.67
CA GLN A 579 -40.83 15.91 -0.38
C GLN A 579 -39.40 15.66 -0.85
N TYR A 580 -38.74 16.72 -1.29
CA TYR A 580 -37.36 16.69 -1.78
C TYR A 580 -36.51 17.72 -1.06
N VAL A 581 -35.23 17.42 -0.92
CA VAL A 581 -34.23 18.31 -0.32
C VAL A 581 -33.00 18.37 -1.20
N ASN A 582 -32.34 19.52 -1.19
CA ASN A 582 -31.01 19.65 -1.80
C ASN A 582 -29.99 18.95 -0.91
N THR A 583 -29.02 18.30 -1.51
CA THR A 583 -27.94 17.60 -0.80
C THR A 583 -26.59 18.00 -1.34
N GLU A 584 -25.58 17.90 -0.49
CA GLU A 584 -24.20 18.18 -0.86
C GLU A 584 -23.27 17.07 -0.40
N ARG A 585 -22.22 16.82 -1.19
CA ARG A 585 -21.23 15.79 -0.87
C ARG A 585 -19.84 16.16 -1.37
N TYR A 586 -18.90 16.29 -0.46
CA TYR A 586 -17.49 16.44 -0.81
C TYR A 586 -16.89 15.09 -1.16
N MET A 587 -16.10 15.05 -2.24
CA MET A 587 -15.38 13.87 -2.69
C MET A 587 -13.93 14.22 -2.98
N GLY A 588 -12.99 13.43 -2.46
CA GLY A 588 -11.57 13.69 -2.70
C GLY A 588 -11.15 13.30 -4.11
N ILE A 589 -10.16 14.02 -4.64
CA ILE A 589 -9.56 13.80 -5.95
C ILE A 589 -8.10 13.36 -5.73
N PHE A 590 -7.76 12.15 -6.15
CA PHE A 590 -6.48 11.51 -5.82
C PHE A 590 -5.73 10.94 -7.04
N HIS A 591 -6.41 10.84 -8.17
CA HIS A 591 -5.84 10.38 -9.45
C HIS A 591 -5.88 11.52 -10.48
N GLY A 592 -5.37 11.25 -11.68
CA GLY A 592 -5.28 12.28 -12.72
C GLY A 592 -4.11 13.23 -12.47
N VAL A 593 -3.02 12.72 -11.89
CA VAL A 593 -1.84 13.53 -11.54
C VAL A 593 -1.22 14.07 -12.83
N ALA A 594 -1.12 15.39 -12.93
CA ALA A 594 -0.60 16.10 -14.08
C ALA A 594 0.94 16.02 -14.18
N PRO A 595 1.52 16.20 -15.38
CA PRO A 595 2.95 16.46 -15.54
C PRO A 595 3.44 17.58 -14.63
N LYS A 596 4.68 17.50 -14.14
CA LYS A 596 5.26 18.52 -13.25
C LYS A 596 5.28 19.92 -13.88
N GLU A 597 5.33 19.99 -15.22
CA GLU A 597 5.32 21.24 -15.98
C GLU A 597 3.95 21.96 -15.91
N ASP A 598 2.88 21.19 -15.64
CA ASP A 598 1.50 21.63 -15.55
C ASP A 598 1.02 21.76 -14.10
N ALA A 599 1.87 21.46 -13.12
CA ALA A 599 1.55 21.66 -11.71
C ALA A 599 1.32 23.15 -11.42
N LEU A 600 0.44 23.43 -10.44
CA LEU A 600 0.19 24.79 -10.00
C LEU A 600 1.49 25.44 -9.55
N LYS A 601 1.71 26.65 -10.05
CA LYS A 601 2.81 27.53 -9.70
C LYS A 601 2.35 28.51 -8.65
N CYS A 602 3.33 29.15 -8.05
CA CYS A 602 3.20 30.38 -7.27
C CYS A 602 1.99 31.23 -7.72
N ILE A 603 2.08 31.81 -8.92
CA ILE A 603 1.11 32.78 -9.45
C ILE A 603 -0.32 32.24 -9.57
N ASP A 604 -0.52 30.92 -9.66
CA ASP A 604 -1.85 30.34 -9.75
C ASP A 604 -2.64 30.46 -8.43
N CYS A 605 -1.95 30.76 -7.33
CA CYS A 605 -2.56 30.88 -6.00
C CYS A 605 -2.44 32.31 -5.43
N HIS A 606 -1.28 32.96 -5.61
CA HIS A 606 -1.03 34.28 -5.00
C HIS A 606 -0.94 35.45 -5.99
N ASP A 607 -1.39 35.31 -7.24
CA ASP A 607 -1.57 36.48 -8.12
C ASP A 607 -2.99 37.05 -7.99
N ARG A 608 -3.13 38.39 -7.98
CA ARG A 608 -4.38 39.10 -7.68
C ARG A 608 -5.54 38.78 -8.62
N SER A 609 -5.24 38.31 -9.83
CA SER A 609 -6.22 37.94 -10.86
C SER A 609 -6.41 36.42 -11.01
N HIS A 610 -5.63 35.59 -10.31
CA HIS A 610 -5.60 34.15 -10.49
C HIS A 610 -5.52 33.44 -9.12
N HIS A 611 -6.67 33.32 -8.44
CA HIS A 611 -6.77 32.56 -7.18
C HIS A 611 -7.41 31.20 -7.43
N LYS A 612 -6.59 30.19 -7.66
CA LYS A 612 -7.06 28.79 -7.66
C LYS A 612 -7.48 28.33 -6.26
N LEU A 613 -6.98 28.97 -5.20
CA LEU A 613 -7.44 28.75 -3.82
C LEU A 613 -8.46 29.82 -3.43
N ASP A 614 -9.62 29.38 -2.95
CA ASP A 614 -10.55 30.26 -2.25
C ASP A 614 -10.14 30.43 -0.78
N PHE A 615 -9.30 31.44 -0.52
CA PHE A 615 -8.83 31.75 0.83
C PHE A 615 -9.97 32.07 1.81
N GLU A 616 -11.07 32.68 1.33
CA GLU A 616 -12.21 33.02 2.18
C GLU A 616 -12.94 31.75 2.63
N ALA A 617 -13.23 30.85 1.69
CA ALA A 617 -13.82 29.54 1.98
C ALA A 617 -12.92 28.67 2.88
N LEU A 618 -11.59 28.81 2.78
CA LEU A 618 -10.61 28.12 3.62
C LEU A 618 -10.45 28.75 5.02
N GLY A 619 -11.18 29.82 5.34
CA GLY A 619 -11.20 30.45 6.66
C GLY A 619 -10.06 31.44 6.91
N TYR A 620 -9.42 31.97 5.86
CA TYR A 620 -8.48 33.08 6.00
C TYR A 620 -9.22 34.42 6.12
N ASN A 621 -8.63 35.37 6.82
CA ASN A 621 -9.09 36.76 6.82
C ASN A 621 -8.72 37.41 5.50
N VAL A 622 -9.74 37.67 4.67
CA VAL A 622 -9.56 38.25 3.34
C VAL A 622 -9.97 39.72 3.27
N THR A 623 -9.25 40.50 2.45
CA THR A 623 -9.67 41.84 2.01
C THR A 623 -9.67 41.84 0.49
N LYS A 624 -10.73 42.34 -0.14
CA LYS A 624 -10.86 42.45 -1.60
C LYS A 624 -10.95 43.92 -2.02
N ASP A 625 -10.50 44.24 -3.23
CA ASP A 625 -10.69 45.56 -3.83
C ASP A 625 -12.13 45.76 -4.32
N ALA A 626 -12.45 46.95 -4.82
CA ALA A 626 -13.78 47.27 -5.33
C ALA A 626 -14.22 46.43 -6.56
N SER A 627 -13.26 45.78 -7.23
CA SER A 627 -13.49 44.90 -8.38
C SER A 627 -13.60 43.42 -7.96
N GLY A 628 -13.42 43.11 -6.67
CA GLY A 628 -13.45 41.76 -6.11
C GLY A 628 -12.10 41.03 -6.10
N ASN A 629 -11.01 41.67 -6.53
CA ASN A 629 -9.67 41.05 -6.51
C ASN A 629 -9.14 40.98 -5.09
N LEU A 630 -8.43 39.91 -4.74
CA LEU A 630 -7.89 39.72 -3.40
C LEU A 630 -6.72 40.69 -3.16
N ILE A 631 -6.87 41.58 -2.16
CA ILE A 631 -5.80 42.46 -1.66
C ILE A 631 -4.99 41.72 -0.60
N SER A 632 -5.68 41.05 0.33
CA SER A 632 -5.01 40.34 1.41
C SER A 632 -5.69 39.02 1.78
N ALA A 633 -4.90 38.04 2.20
CA ALA A 633 -5.34 36.81 2.87
C ALA A 633 -4.39 36.50 4.02
N THR A 634 -4.89 36.47 5.25
CA THR A 634 -4.08 36.26 6.46
C THR A 634 -4.69 35.22 7.36
N ILE A 635 -3.86 34.51 8.13
CA ILE A 635 -4.34 33.54 9.11
C ILE A 635 -5.01 34.32 10.26
N PRO A 636 -6.25 34.00 10.65
CA PRO A 636 -6.92 34.68 11.76
C PRO A 636 -6.08 34.65 13.05
N GLY A 637 -5.89 35.82 13.67
CA GLY A 637 -5.11 35.95 14.92
C GLY A 637 -3.60 35.80 14.76
N SER A 638 -3.08 35.72 13.54
CA SER A 638 -1.64 35.64 13.25
C SER A 638 -1.08 36.96 12.74
N ILE A 639 0.20 37.23 13.05
CA ILE A 639 1.00 38.30 12.42
C ILE A 639 1.66 37.83 11.09
N ALA A 640 1.22 36.70 10.55
CA ALA A 640 1.75 36.10 9.33
C ALA A 640 1.64 37.03 8.11
N PRO A 641 2.57 36.90 7.14
CA PRO A 641 2.55 37.70 5.93
C PRO A 641 1.27 37.49 5.10
N ASN A 642 0.93 38.49 4.30
CA ASN A 642 -0.17 38.44 3.37
C ASN A 642 0.05 37.37 2.29
N LEU A 643 -0.89 36.43 2.17
CA LEU A 643 -0.87 35.32 1.22
C LEU A 643 -1.54 35.65 -0.12
N ALA A 644 -2.23 36.78 -0.27
CA ALA A 644 -2.98 37.07 -1.49
C ALA A 644 -2.14 37.59 -2.67
N THR A 645 -0.91 38.02 -2.41
CA THR A 645 -0.07 38.66 -3.43
C THR A 645 1.35 38.15 -3.33
N PHE A 646 1.91 37.60 -4.42
CA PHE A 646 3.35 37.77 -4.63
C PHE A 646 3.57 39.28 -4.70
N ALA A 647 4.52 39.80 -3.92
CA ALA A 647 4.90 41.19 -4.08
C ALA A 647 5.27 41.41 -5.56
N GLU A 648 4.47 42.18 -6.30
CA GLU A 648 4.90 42.79 -7.56
C GLU A 648 6.11 43.68 -7.23
N GLY A 649 7.30 43.09 -7.27
CA GLY A 649 8.55 43.71 -6.86
C GLY A 649 8.61 44.03 -5.36
N ALA A 650 9.41 43.28 -4.60
CA ALA A 650 9.91 43.75 -3.32
C ALA A 650 11.00 44.83 -3.52
N ALA A 651 10.63 45.95 -4.16
CA ALA A 651 10.91 47.26 -3.61
C ALA A 651 9.71 47.55 -2.71
N GLY A 652 9.83 47.23 -1.41
CA GLY A 652 8.71 47.34 -0.48
C GLY A 652 8.11 48.75 -0.41
N PRO A 653 6.81 48.90 -0.09
CA PRO A 653 6.26 50.19 0.29
C PRO A 653 6.70 50.47 1.73
N GLY A 654 7.93 50.96 1.85
CA GLY A 654 8.44 51.65 3.03
C GLY A 654 8.73 53.09 2.67
N THR A 655 7.72 53.88 2.28
CA THR A 655 7.89 55.33 2.37
C THR A 655 7.78 55.73 3.84
N GLY A 656 8.95 55.83 4.48
CA GLY A 656 9.17 56.71 5.62
C GLY A 656 9.22 56.06 7.00
N GLU A 657 10.37 55.47 7.35
CA GLU A 657 11.31 56.16 8.24
C GLU A 657 12.72 55.62 7.99
N ALA A 658 13.69 56.53 7.88
CA ALA A 658 15.06 56.18 7.53
C ALA A 658 15.75 55.44 8.70
N VAL A 659 15.77 54.11 8.67
CA VAL A 659 16.73 53.34 9.47
C VAL A 659 18.11 53.66 8.90
N SER A 660 18.84 54.53 9.58
CA SER A 660 20.20 54.90 9.24
C SER A 660 21.11 54.53 10.40
N VAL A 661 22.20 53.82 10.12
CA VAL A 661 23.21 53.48 11.13
C VAL A 661 24.56 53.93 10.63
N ASN A 662 25.28 54.67 11.46
CA ASN A 662 26.63 55.11 11.14
C ASN A 662 27.66 54.30 11.94
N ILE A 663 28.67 53.76 11.25
CA ILE A 663 29.88 53.23 11.89
C ILE A 663 30.86 54.40 12.06
N SER A 664 30.88 55.00 13.25
CA SER A 664 31.72 56.18 13.51
C SER A 664 33.20 55.84 13.54
N SER A 665 33.55 54.64 14.02
CA SER A 665 34.89 54.09 14.03
C SER A 665 34.85 52.60 14.34
N TRP A 666 35.92 51.88 14.00
CA TRP A 666 36.11 50.52 14.48
C TRP A 666 37.59 50.26 14.70
N THR A 667 37.91 49.36 15.61
CA THR A 667 39.28 48.97 15.93
C THR A 667 39.45 47.47 15.75
N LEU A 668 40.58 47.11 15.16
CA LEU A 668 41.04 45.76 14.94
C LEU A 668 42.56 45.72 15.19
N PRO A 669 43.10 44.67 15.84
CA PRO A 669 44.55 44.47 15.94
C PRO A 669 45.22 44.42 14.58
N SER A 670 46.51 44.79 14.52
CA SER A 670 47.30 44.76 13.28
C SER A 670 47.77 43.36 12.87
N ALA A 671 47.69 42.37 13.77
CA ALA A 671 48.02 40.98 13.51
C ALA A 671 47.16 39.99 14.31
N GLY A 672 46.92 38.81 13.73
CA GLY A 672 46.19 37.70 14.33
C GLY A 672 47.04 36.45 14.57
N THR A 673 46.61 35.57 15.48
CA THR A 673 47.17 34.22 15.59
C THR A 673 46.10 33.20 15.25
N ARG A 674 46.44 32.22 14.42
CA ARG A 674 45.54 31.10 14.06
C ARG A 674 45.02 30.39 15.31
N CYS A 675 43.83 29.80 15.22
CA CYS A 675 43.13 29.17 16.34
C CYS A 675 42.73 30.11 17.49
N THR A 676 43.06 31.40 17.43
CA THR A 676 42.76 32.36 18.49
C THR A 676 41.80 33.41 17.97
N PRO A 677 40.63 33.62 18.61
CA PRO A 677 39.72 34.68 18.21
C PRO A 677 40.36 36.06 18.41
N ILE A 678 40.19 36.93 17.41
CA ILE A 678 40.62 38.32 17.51
C ILE A 678 39.44 39.15 17.99
N SER A 679 39.68 40.03 18.97
CA SER A 679 38.65 40.95 19.44
C SER A 679 38.68 42.22 18.59
N ALA A 680 37.59 42.50 17.90
CA ALA A 680 37.33 43.76 17.22
C ALA A 680 36.26 44.54 18.00
N THR A 681 36.28 45.86 17.89
CA THR A 681 35.21 46.71 18.45
C THR A 681 34.69 47.63 17.36
N VAL A 682 33.38 47.58 17.11
CA VAL A 682 32.72 48.42 16.10
C VAL A 682 31.82 49.42 16.83
N ASN A 683 32.11 50.72 16.67
CA ASN A 683 31.31 51.79 17.27
C ASN A 683 30.21 52.17 16.30
N ILE A 684 28.97 51.86 16.66
CA ILE A 684 27.79 52.12 15.84
C ILE A 684 26.87 53.10 16.55
N ALA A 685 26.21 53.95 15.77
CA ALA A 685 25.18 54.89 16.24
C ALA A 685 23.90 54.67 15.43
N ASN A 686 22.77 54.44 16.10
CA ASN A 686 21.46 54.40 15.45
C ASN A 686 21.03 55.85 15.18
N THR A 687 21.19 56.31 13.94
CA THR A 687 20.77 57.64 13.50
C THR A 687 19.33 57.66 12.97
N GLY A 688 18.63 56.52 13.03
CA GLY A 688 17.20 56.42 12.77
C GLY A 688 16.34 56.92 13.93
N THR A 689 15.03 56.86 13.72
CA THR A 689 13.98 57.39 14.60
C THR A 689 13.37 56.36 15.54
N GLU A 690 13.67 55.08 15.35
CA GLU A 690 13.07 53.97 16.11
C GLU A 690 14.13 53.04 16.74
N THR A 691 13.75 52.40 17.84
CA THR A 691 14.52 51.30 18.45
C THR A 691 14.54 50.08 17.55
N ASN A 692 15.72 49.57 17.22
CA ASN A 692 15.88 48.45 16.30
C ASN A 692 16.92 47.43 16.77
N TRP A 693 16.80 46.19 16.29
CA TRP A 693 17.83 45.17 16.39
C TRP A 693 18.73 45.19 15.17
N PHE A 694 20.03 45.23 15.40
CA PHE A 694 21.06 45.30 14.38
C PHE A 694 21.97 44.08 14.45
N ALA A 695 22.34 43.55 13.28
CA ALA A 695 23.41 42.59 13.11
C ALA A 695 24.67 43.33 12.64
N VAL A 696 25.74 43.28 13.42
CA VAL A 696 27.08 43.78 13.05
C VAL A 696 27.90 42.60 12.55
N SER A 697 28.21 42.60 11.26
CA SER A 697 29.07 41.61 10.62
C SER A 697 30.45 42.20 10.36
N ILE A 698 31.51 41.41 10.58
CA ILE A 698 32.84 41.69 10.05
C ILE A 698 33.15 40.57 9.08
N SER A 699 33.36 40.93 7.80
CA SER A 699 33.64 39.96 6.76
C SER A 699 34.80 40.38 5.86
N GLY A 700 35.52 39.38 5.33
CA GLY A 700 36.54 39.58 4.31
C GLY A 700 37.10 38.25 3.82
N THR A 701 38.06 38.32 2.92
CA THR A 701 38.73 37.14 2.36
C THR A 701 40.24 37.24 2.54
N GLN A 702 40.88 36.09 2.77
CA GLN A 702 42.34 36.01 2.83
C GLN A 702 42.92 36.18 1.41
N SER A 703 43.94 37.03 1.28
CA SER A 703 44.39 37.56 -0.02
C SER A 703 45.01 36.52 -0.96
N THR A 704 45.49 35.39 -0.44
CA THR A 704 46.21 34.36 -1.21
C THR A 704 45.34 33.15 -1.53
N THR A 705 44.46 32.76 -0.62
CA THR A 705 43.66 31.52 -0.68
C THR A 705 42.18 31.78 -0.98
N GLY A 706 41.72 33.02 -0.83
CA GLY A 706 40.31 33.39 -0.96
C GLY A 706 39.43 32.89 0.20
N TYR A 707 40.02 32.32 1.26
CA TYR A 707 39.25 31.78 2.38
C TYR A 707 38.45 32.89 3.08
N PRO A 708 37.12 32.72 3.26
CA PRO A 708 36.27 33.75 3.87
C PRO A 708 36.40 33.74 5.39
N ILE A 709 36.56 34.92 5.98
CA ILE A 709 36.48 35.15 7.42
C ILE A 709 35.20 35.97 7.65
N VAL A 710 34.30 35.44 8.49
CA VAL A 710 33.05 36.11 8.87
C VAL A 710 32.84 35.98 10.37
N SER A 711 32.40 37.06 10.99
CA SER A 711 31.92 37.06 12.37
C SER A 711 30.74 38.00 12.51
N THR A 712 29.80 37.65 13.38
CA THR A 712 28.57 38.41 13.62
C THR A 712 28.36 38.65 15.10
N GLY A 713 27.85 39.84 15.42
CA GLY A 713 27.29 40.18 16.72
C GLY A 713 25.93 40.84 16.53
N THR A 714 25.07 40.77 17.54
CA THR A 714 23.76 41.42 17.51
C THR A 714 23.62 42.40 18.66
N VAL A 715 22.94 43.51 18.42
CA VAL A 715 22.71 44.53 19.43
C VAL A 715 21.37 45.22 19.20
N ARG A 716 20.70 45.60 20.28
CA ARG A 716 19.51 46.46 20.23
C ARG A 716 19.92 47.87 20.60
N LEU A 717 19.49 48.86 19.82
CA LEU A 717 19.75 50.27 20.09
C LEU A 717 18.49 51.09 19.94
N ASP A 718 18.26 51.97 20.91
CA ASP A 718 17.24 53.00 20.82
C ASP A 718 17.65 54.09 19.82
N ALA A 719 16.69 54.90 19.37
CA ALA A 719 16.95 56.01 18.45
C ALA A 719 17.94 57.02 19.05
N GLY A 720 19.00 57.37 18.31
CA GLY A 720 20.07 58.26 18.78
C GLY A 720 21.11 57.63 19.70
N GLU A 721 20.94 56.36 20.08
CA GLU A 721 21.87 55.64 20.94
C GLU A 721 23.13 55.22 20.17
N SER A 722 24.28 55.27 20.85
CA SER A 722 25.57 54.81 20.31
C SER A 722 26.21 53.79 21.25
N ILE A 723 26.76 52.71 20.69
CA ILE A 723 27.42 51.66 21.47
C ILE A 723 28.68 51.14 20.77
N SER A 724 29.62 50.67 21.59
CA SER A 724 30.77 49.89 21.16
C SER A 724 30.40 48.40 21.17
N VAL A 725 30.24 47.79 19.99
CA VAL A 725 29.90 46.36 19.86
C VAL A 725 31.19 45.54 19.82
N PRO A 726 31.48 44.68 20.82
CA PRO A 726 32.59 43.75 20.73
C PRO A 726 32.23 42.60 19.79
N VAL A 727 33.03 42.40 18.73
CA VAL A 727 32.85 41.32 17.76
C VAL A 727 34.08 40.42 17.80
N ARG A 728 33.87 39.12 18.03
CA ARG A 728 34.96 38.13 18.06
C ARG A 728 35.15 37.51 16.68
N VAL A 729 36.19 37.92 15.97
CA VAL A 729 36.52 37.37 14.65
C VAL A 729 37.25 36.05 14.85
N ALA A 730 36.59 34.94 14.50
CA ALA A 730 37.19 33.62 14.57
C ALA A 730 38.22 33.45 13.44
N VAL A 731 39.46 33.12 13.81
CA VAL A 731 40.53 32.78 12.84
C VAL A 731 40.73 31.27 12.87
N PRO A 732 40.32 30.53 11.83
CA PRO A 732 40.43 29.08 11.81
C PRO A 732 41.87 28.59 11.95
N CYS A 733 42.05 27.45 12.59
CA CYS A 733 43.37 26.80 12.70
C CYS A 733 43.98 26.43 11.35
N SER A 734 43.12 26.13 10.38
CA SER A 734 43.47 25.71 9.03
C SER A 734 43.76 26.87 8.07
N ALA A 735 43.65 28.13 8.49
CA ALA A 735 43.94 29.26 7.63
C ALA A 735 45.45 29.35 7.32
N ASP A 736 45.83 29.74 6.10
CA ASP A 736 47.23 30.00 5.75
C ASP A 736 47.70 31.37 6.28
N THR A 737 48.98 31.50 6.64
CA THR A 737 49.59 32.78 7.05
C THR A 737 49.61 33.76 5.87
N GLY A 738 49.06 34.95 6.05
CA GLY A 738 48.96 35.97 5.01
C GLY A 738 47.99 37.08 5.39
N SER A 739 47.86 38.11 4.55
CA SER A 739 47.01 39.25 4.86
C SER A 739 45.52 39.01 4.56
N CYS A 740 44.64 39.58 5.38
CA CYS A 740 43.20 39.57 5.15
C CYS A 740 42.64 41.00 5.25
N THR A 741 41.79 41.40 4.32
CA THR A 741 41.12 42.71 4.36
C THR A 741 39.71 42.53 4.87
N LEU A 742 39.46 43.00 6.10
CA LEU A 742 38.17 42.86 6.78
C LEU A 742 37.38 44.17 6.72
N THR A 743 36.06 44.06 6.56
CA THR A 743 35.15 45.20 6.48
C THR A 743 33.97 44.97 7.45
N PRO A 744 33.69 45.91 8.37
CA PRO A 744 32.49 45.84 9.19
C PRO A 744 31.28 46.39 8.42
N ALA A 745 30.15 45.70 8.51
CA ALA A 745 28.87 46.09 7.95
C ALA A 745 27.77 45.89 9.00
N VAL A 746 26.76 46.75 8.97
CA VAL A 746 25.57 46.66 9.82
C VAL A 746 24.36 46.38 8.97
N TYR A 747 23.52 45.47 9.43
CA TYR A 747 22.25 45.08 8.82
C TYR A 747 21.15 45.21 9.87
N LYS A 748 19.90 45.40 9.43
CA LYS A 748 18.77 45.12 10.31
C LYS A 748 18.71 43.61 10.53
N LEU A 749 18.49 43.19 11.77
CA LEU A 749 18.56 41.76 12.12
C LEU A 749 17.54 40.93 11.34
N ASP A 750 16.33 41.47 11.13
CA ASP A 750 15.24 40.79 10.43
C ASP A 750 15.56 40.48 8.96
N ASP A 751 16.49 41.23 8.36
CA ASP A 751 16.91 41.07 6.96
C ASP A 751 18.14 40.17 6.81
N TYR A 752 18.78 39.70 7.92
CA TYR A 752 20.06 38.99 7.88
C TYR A 752 19.97 37.56 8.46
N PRO A 753 20.48 36.50 7.79
CA PRO A 753 21.25 36.50 6.54
C PRO A 753 20.45 36.19 5.25
N SER A 754 19.13 35.99 5.32
CA SER A 754 18.30 35.55 4.19
C SER A 754 17.84 36.71 3.30
N GLY A 755 17.91 36.53 1.97
CA GLY A 755 17.39 37.49 0.99
C GLY A 755 18.29 38.70 0.76
N ASN A 756 19.34 38.53 -0.05
CA ASN A 756 20.32 39.56 -0.48
C ASN A 756 20.42 40.81 0.42
N PRO A 757 20.80 40.67 1.71
CA PRO A 757 20.75 41.75 2.69
C PRO A 757 21.62 42.92 2.27
N GLN A 758 21.02 44.12 2.17
CA GLN A 758 21.79 45.34 1.93
C GLN A 758 22.31 45.90 3.26
N ALA A 759 23.61 46.18 3.32
CA ALA A 759 24.19 46.82 4.49
C ALA A 759 23.64 48.24 4.63
N ILE A 760 23.08 48.55 5.80
CA ILE A 760 22.55 49.88 6.15
C ILE A 760 23.62 50.80 6.75
N GLY A 761 24.81 50.26 7.03
CA GLY A 761 26.02 50.99 7.39
C GLY A 761 27.27 50.15 7.09
N SER A 762 28.35 50.78 6.64
CA SER A 762 29.62 50.09 6.33
C SER A 762 30.82 50.95 6.73
N GLY A 763 31.84 50.31 7.30
CA GLY A 763 33.07 50.96 7.73
C GLY A 763 34.19 50.80 6.71
N LYS A 764 35.28 51.56 6.88
CA LYS A 764 36.46 51.41 6.02
C LYS A 764 37.10 50.04 6.23
N SER A 765 37.44 49.36 5.15
CA SER A 765 38.17 48.09 5.22
C SER A 765 39.56 48.28 5.82
N VAL A 766 40.00 47.32 6.63
CA VAL A 766 41.33 47.31 7.26
C VAL A 766 42.00 45.98 6.94
N THR A 767 43.26 46.04 6.51
CA THR A 767 44.08 44.86 6.26
C THR A 767 44.84 44.47 7.52
N ILE A 768 44.68 43.21 7.93
CA ILE A 768 45.37 42.58 9.05
C ILE A 768 46.33 41.50 8.53
N SER A 769 47.44 41.27 9.24
CA SER A 769 48.42 40.20 8.96
C SER A 769 48.17 38.91 9.73
#